data_AF-A0A0M0JL50-F1
#
_entry.id   AF-A0A0M0JL50-F1
#
_cell.length_a   1.000
_cell.length_b   1.000
_cell.length_c   1.000
_cell.angle_alpha   90.00
_cell.angle_beta   90.00
_cell.angle_gamma   90.00
#
_symmetry.space_group_name_H-M   'P 1'
#
loop_
_entity.id
_entity.type
_entity.pdbx_description
1 polymer ?
#
loop_
_entity_poly.entity_id
_entity_poly.type
_entity_poly.pdbx_seq_one_letter_code
_entity_poly.pdbx_strand_id
1 'polypeptide(L)'
;MAPRVCKAPMVPYNAACVPADTYRPPMPLPYEPQPSSPMATLLILIGLGYCITLSTTSRSVEVPSKYLQIAGLVVNIASVAVPGRFDDDANMLISSPWPTLFSPAGFAFAIWAVIYLGELLGVIMIAALPANDVDHAQSARAWLCANLAQALWCVSFRPWSLGQLWLPSLCLATTAFCLFRSQVLLTTECGPINRQWLFMASARSLHLGWVSAATLVNVNAWVGLAAFGPSAALASVVLSHVGAVSLADLYSRKALPVASGAVAWALFAVSQGVPIGKDAGVLGETTMRGLAYAAKGAAVAAFLLALIRARLSERLMSGCSTKAPKVGKGVPVGTPREDWDKFGYETRCASVVQVSDFAIRRVKPISLPIVLGSTFEMEDCAHGARLHAKKESPYADADGYVYGRWGSPTNEGAARQVAALEGIGPADDGGCMLFSSGMSAITGSLTATLKKGDHAIFPYTVYGGTHEFLVEFLRHWGVEYTLVDSTDPQNYAKALKPNTRVVYTESPANPTCRLTDLDAVSEIVKSYSKSTGIKKPWVMCDSTFATPFHQRCLETDGVDVAIHSATKYIGGHSDILAGAVTSNSSEFLHELAKVQKIFGAPLAPLESFLLARGLRTLHVRMERHGQNAMKVAQLLDKHPLVEKLFYPGLPSHPDHELAKRIFTSGGPNSDASQQTFGGMLAFILKGDPDTAMKRGIKMCERLRLVTLAVSLGGTESLIQHPASMTHAMIPREKRLAGGLQDGLVRLSVGLESANDICEDIRQALDGRDGP
;
A
#
# COMPACT_ATOMS: atom_id res chain seq x y z
N MET A 1 -10.60 -73.18 17.64
CA MET A 1 -12.07 -73.06 17.79
C MET A 1 -12.48 -71.65 17.41
N ALA A 2 -13.12 -71.48 16.26
CA ALA A 2 -13.87 -70.27 15.87
C ALA A 2 -15.28 -70.35 16.53
N PRO A 3 -16.17 -69.32 16.54
CA PRO A 3 -16.69 -68.70 15.32
C PRO A 3 -17.21 -67.23 15.39
N ARG A 4 -17.60 -66.79 14.19
CA ARG A 4 -18.34 -65.59 13.74
C ARG A 4 -19.70 -65.39 14.44
N VAL A 5 -20.23 -64.16 14.42
CA VAL A 5 -21.68 -63.90 14.60
C VAL A 5 -22.22 -63.00 13.48
N CYS A 6 -23.41 -63.38 13.01
CA CYS A 6 -24.15 -62.96 11.82
C CYS A 6 -25.05 -61.73 12.01
N LYS A 7 -25.48 -61.22 10.86
CA LYS A 7 -26.38 -60.08 10.57
C LYS A 7 -27.84 -60.27 11.02
N ALA A 8 -28.50 -59.12 11.23
CA ALA A 8 -29.93 -58.91 11.47
C ALA A 8 -30.82 -58.98 10.21
N PRO A 9 -32.17 -58.98 10.38
CA PRO A 9 -33.10 -58.38 9.43
C PRO A 9 -34.08 -57.35 10.05
N MET A 10 -34.50 -56.39 9.22
CA MET A 10 -35.51 -55.34 9.44
C MET A 10 -36.96 -55.87 9.41
N VAL A 11 -37.89 -55.16 10.09
CA VAL A 11 -39.33 -55.09 9.73
C VAL A 11 -39.84 -53.64 9.97
N PRO A 12 -40.69 -53.06 9.09
CA PRO A 12 -41.07 -51.63 9.08
C PRO A 12 -42.44 -51.38 9.75
N TYR A 13 -42.74 -50.12 10.10
CA TYR A 13 -44.09 -49.71 10.51
C TYR A 13 -44.58 -48.51 9.71
N ASN A 14 -45.73 -48.70 9.06
CA ASN A 14 -46.49 -47.71 8.31
C ASN A 14 -47.78 -47.37 9.09
N ALA A 15 -48.33 -46.19 8.81
CA ALA A 15 -49.35 -45.46 9.57
C ALA A 15 -50.71 -46.16 9.81
N ALA A 16 -51.30 -45.93 10.99
CA ALA A 16 -52.75 -45.98 11.22
C ALA A 16 -53.15 -45.07 12.41
N CYS A 17 -54.17 -44.23 12.21
CA CYS A 17 -54.80 -43.39 13.23
C CYS A 17 -55.58 -44.23 14.26
N VAL A 18 -55.47 -43.88 15.55
CA VAL A 18 -56.38 -44.32 16.62
C VAL A 18 -56.84 -43.08 17.43
N PRO A 19 -58.12 -42.95 17.82
CA PRO A 19 -58.65 -41.73 18.44
C PRO A 19 -58.23 -41.54 19.90
N ALA A 20 -58.14 -40.28 20.30
CA ALA A 20 -57.87 -39.82 21.65
C ALA A 20 -59.03 -40.15 22.61
N ASP A 21 -58.78 -41.02 23.58
CA ASP A 21 -59.22 -40.89 24.97
C ASP A 21 -58.93 -42.21 25.70
N THR A 22 -58.11 -42.14 26.75
CA THR A 22 -57.91 -43.10 27.88
C THR A 22 -56.43 -43.33 28.26
N TYR A 23 -55.70 -42.26 28.63
CA TYR A 23 -54.67 -42.33 29.69
C TYR A 23 -54.23 -40.90 30.07
N ARG A 24 -54.69 -40.37 31.22
CA ARG A 24 -54.04 -39.22 31.87
C ARG A 24 -53.17 -39.77 33.00
N PRO A 25 -51.83 -39.73 32.90
CA PRO A 25 -50.99 -39.98 34.08
C PRO A 25 -51.26 -38.90 35.14
N PRO A 26 -51.08 -39.20 36.43
CA PRO A 26 -51.29 -38.23 37.50
C PRO A 26 -50.41 -36.99 37.28
N MET A 27 -50.99 -35.79 37.45
CA MET A 27 -50.23 -34.55 37.37
C MET A 27 -49.08 -34.59 38.39
N PRO A 28 -47.83 -34.28 37.99
CA PRO A 28 -46.78 -34.04 38.96
C PRO A 28 -47.21 -32.87 39.86
N LEU A 29 -47.00 -33.03 41.17
CA LEU A 29 -47.22 -31.99 42.18
C LEU A 29 -46.57 -30.66 41.72
N PRO A 30 -47.21 -29.50 41.95
CA PRO A 30 -46.61 -28.22 41.60
C PRO A 30 -45.26 -28.08 42.30
N TYR A 31 -44.21 -27.85 41.51
CA TYR A 31 -42.87 -27.61 42.02
C TYR A 31 -42.86 -26.29 42.83
N GLU A 32 -42.75 -26.38 44.16
CA GLU A 32 -42.61 -25.18 45.01
C GLU A 32 -41.22 -24.57 44.80
N PRO A 33 -41.12 -23.30 44.37
CA PRO A 33 -39.83 -22.65 44.17
C PRO A 33 -39.09 -22.53 45.51
N GLN A 34 -37.89 -23.11 45.57
CA GLN A 34 -36.98 -22.94 46.69
C GLN A 34 -36.59 -21.46 46.85
N PRO A 35 -36.36 -20.95 48.08
CA PRO A 35 -35.98 -19.56 48.29
C PRO A 35 -34.65 -19.25 47.59
N SER A 36 -34.63 -18.17 46.81
CA SER A 36 -33.43 -17.73 46.09
C SER A 36 -32.30 -17.38 47.05
N SER A 37 -31.06 -17.80 46.74
CA SER A 37 -29.87 -17.45 47.53
C SER A 37 -29.26 -16.13 47.04
N PRO A 38 -29.37 -15.01 47.79
CA PRO A 38 -28.82 -13.72 47.36
C PRO A 38 -27.29 -13.76 47.21
N MET A 39 -26.62 -14.56 48.03
CA MET A 39 -25.17 -14.75 47.97
C MET A 39 -24.75 -15.47 46.68
N ALA A 40 -25.49 -16.51 46.27
CA ALA A 40 -25.22 -17.20 45.01
C ALA A 40 -25.44 -16.27 43.80
N THR A 41 -26.53 -15.50 43.81
CA THR A 41 -26.82 -14.50 42.76
C THR A 41 -25.70 -13.46 42.67
N LEU A 42 -25.23 -12.91 43.79
CA LEU A 42 -24.14 -11.94 43.81
C LEU A 42 -22.82 -12.51 43.27
N LEU A 43 -22.44 -13.72 43.68
CA LEU A 43 -21.23 -14.39 43.20
C LEU A 43 -21.26 -14.65 41.68
N ILE A 44 -22.43 -15.03 41.15
CA ILE A 44 -22.63 -15.20 39.71
C ILE A 44 -22.43 -13.86 39.00
N LEU A 45 -23.07 -12.77 39.48
CA LEU A 45 -22.93 -11.44 38.86
C LEU A 45 -21.47 -10.95 38.86
N ILE A 46 -20.74 -11.15 39.95
CA ILE A 46 -19.31 -10.83 40.03
C ILE A 46 -18.53 -11.65 38.98
N GLY A 47 -18.79 -12.96 38.89
CA GLY A 47 -18.16 -13.85 37.92
C GLY A 47 -18.42 -13.42 36.46
N LEU A 48 -19.64 -13.02 36.13
CA LEU A 48 -19.98 -12.51 34.80
C LEU A 48 -19.26 -11.18 34.50
N GLY A 49 -19.19 -10.27 35.48
CA GLY A 49 -18.43 -9.02 35.36
C GLY A 49 -16.94 -9.26 35.08
N TYR A 50 -16.33 -10.24 35.74
CA TYR A 50 -14.96 -10.67 35.46
C TYR A 50 -14.81 -11.25 34.05
N CYS A 51 -15.75 -12.09 33.59
CA CYS A 51 -15.71 -12.66 32.24
C CYS A 51 -15.76 -11.58 31.15
N ILE A 52 -16.61 -10.57 31.31
CA ILE A 52 -16.71 -9.43 30.37
C ILE A 52 -15.42 -8.60 30.38
N THR A 53 -14.91 -8.28 31.57
CA THR A 53 -13.70 -7.45 31.72
C THR A 53 -12.47 -8.16 31.14
N LEU A 54 -12.29 -9.44 31.45
CA LEU A 54 -11.14 -10.22 30.97
C LEU A 54 -11.22 -10.48 29.46
N SER A 55 -12.40 -10.73 28.90
CA SER A 55 -12.57 -10.94 27.45
C SER A 55 -12.39 -9.67 26.60
N THR A 56 -12.42 -8.48 27.21
CA THR A 56 -12.27 -7.19 26.53
C THR A 56 -10.90 -6.53 26.72
N THR A 57 -10.11 -7.01 27.69
CA THR A 57 -8.79 -6.46 27.99
C THR A 57 -7.80 -6.64 26.84
N SER A 58 -7.05 -5.59 26.47
CA SER A 58 -6.02 -5.66 25.40
C SER A 58 -4.63 -6.10 25.88
N ARG A 59 -4.40 -6.18 27.20
CA ARG A 59 -3.12 -6.63 27.77
C ARG A 59 -2.82 -8.07 27.39
N SER A 60 -1.56 -8.31 27.03
CA SER A 60 -1.00 -9.63 26.78
C SER A 60 -1.11 -10.50 28.04
N VAL A 61 -1.47 -11.76 27.85
CA VAL A 61 -1.51 -12.76 28.92
C VAL A 61 -0.23 -13.57 28.79
N GLU A 62 0.55 -13.70 29.87
CA GLU A 62 1.81 -14.47 29.87
C GLU A 62 1.59 -16.00 29.79
N VAL A 63 0.33 -16.45 29.76
CA VAL A 63 -0.04 -17.86 29.67
C VAL A 63 -0.24 -18.25 28.20
N PRO A 64 0.49 -19.27 27.70
CA PRO A 64 0.32 -19.75 26.33
C PRO A 64 -1.12 -20.16 26.02
N SER A 65 -1.59 -19.76 24.83
CA SER A 65 -2.98 -19.92 24.40
C SER A 65 -3.51 -21.36 24.57
N LYS A 66 -2.71 -22.38 24.27
CA LYS A 66 -3.08 -23.80 24.40
C LYS A 66 -3.57 -24.17 25.80
N TYR A 67 -2.97 -23.62 26.86
CA TYR A 67 -3.39 -23.91 28.23
C TYR A 67 -4.74 -23.25 28.55
N LEU A 68 -4.98 -22.04 28.03
CA LEU A 68 -6.27 -21.36 28.17
C LEU A 68 -7.38 -22.12 27.42
N GLN A 69 -7.08 -22.69 26.24
CA GLN A 69 -8.04 -23.52 25.49
C GLN A 69 -8.38 -24.81 26.25
N ILE A 70 -7.36 -25.52 26.75
CA ILE A 70 -7.53 -26.75 27.52
C ILE A 70 -8.34 -26.46 28.79
N ALA A 71 -7.97 -25.42 29.54
CA ALA A 71 -8.68 -25.01 30.75
C ALA A 71 -10.15 -24.68 30.44
N GLY A 72 -10.43 -23.96 29.36
CA GLY A 72 -11.79 -23.65 28.93
C GLY A 72 -12.62 -24.91 28.68
N LEU A 73 -12.07 -25.88 27.95
CA LEU A 73 -12.76 -27.14 27.66
C LEU A 73 -13.00 -27.98 28.93
N VAL A 74 -12.00 -28.09 29.82
CA VAL A 74 -12.13 -28.80 31.10
C VAL A 74 -13.22 -28.19 31.96
N VAL A 75 -13.25 -26.86 32.08
CA VAL A 75 -14.30 -26.13 32.83
C VAL A 75 -15.68 -26.45 32.27
N ASN A 76 -15.83 -26.44 30.95
CA ASN A 76 -17.11 -26.69 30.29
C ASN A 76 -17.61 -28.12 30.55
N ILE A 77 -16.76 -29.12 30.28
CA ILE A 77 -17.07 -30.55 30.50
C ILE A 77 -17.42 -30.80 31.97
N ALA A 78 -16.61 -30.29 32.90
CA ALA A 78 -16.85 -30.47 34.32
C ALA A 78 -18.18 -29.84 34.76
N SER A 79 -18.52 -28.66 34.24
CA SER A 79 -19.75 -27.96 34.62
C SER A 79 -21.03 -28.64 34.17
N VAL A 80 -21.02 -29.25 32.97
CA VAL A 80 -22.17 -29.95 32.39
C VAL A 80 -22.36 -31.34 33.00
N ALA A 81 -21.28 -31.96 33.51
CA ALA A 81 -21.33 -33.27 34.16
C ALA A 81 -21.96 -33.23 35.57
N VAL A 82 -22.19 -32.05 36.16
CA VAL A 82 -22.81 -31.94 37.49
C VAL A 82 -24.35 -32.08 37.38
N PRO A 83 -24.96 -33.11 37.99
CA PRO A 83 -26.41 -33.32 37.92
C PRO A 83 -27.18 -32.27 38.73
N GLY A 84 -28.48 -32.17 38.46
CA GLY A 84 -29.45 -31.32 39.15
C GLY A 84 -29.85 -30.05 38.37
N ARG A 85 -29.63 -30.00 37.06
CA ARG A 85 -30.08 -28.92 36.16
C ARG A 85 -31.48 -29.23 35.63
N PHE A 86 -32.22 -28.21 35.18
CA PHE A 86 -33.59 -28.41 34.66
C PHE A 86 -33.67 -29.27 33.39
N ASP A 87 -32.57 -29.38 32.64
CA ASP A 87 -32.46 -30.19 31.42
C ASP A 87 -32.10 -31.65 31.69
N ASP A 88 -31.84 -32.04 32.95
CA ASP A 88 -31.53 -33.43 33.31
C ASP A 88 -32.78 -34.35 33.32
N ASP A 89 -33.99 -33.79 33.40
CA ASP A 89 -35.27 -34.50 33.26
C ASP A 89 -36.08 -33.92 32.09
N ALA A 90 -36.17 -34.67 30.98
CA ALA A 90 -36.90 -34.27 29.78
C ALA A 90 -38.38 -33.96 30.05
N ASN A 91 -38.98 -34.55 31.10
CA ASN A 91 -40.37 -34.31 31.47
C ASN A 91 -40.58 -32.95 32.15
N MET A 92 -39.55 -32.38 32.82
CA MET A 92 -39.67 -31.07 33.47
C MET A 92 -39.87 -29.94 32.45
N LEU A 93 -39.15 -29.98 31.32
CA LEU A 93 -39.24 -28.96 30.26
C LEU A 93 -40.56 -29.00 29.47
N ILE A 94 -41.27 -30.12 29.53
CA ILE A 94 -42.55 -30.35 28.82
C ILE A 94 -43.74 -30.33 29.82
N SER A 95 -43.45 -30.16 31.12
CA SER A 95 -44.48 -30.11 32.16
C SER A 95 -45.27 -28.79 32.15
N SER A 96 -46.54 -28.88 32.56
CA SER A 96 -47.52 -27.78 32.67
C SER A 96 -47.02 -26.46 33.33
N PRO A 97 -46.08 -26.46 34.30
CA PRO A 97 -45.60 -25.21 34.90
C PRO A 97 -44.48 -24.47 34.14
N TRP A 98 -43.94 -24.95 33.01
CA TRP A 98 -42.84 -24.24 32.33
C TRP A 98 -43.32 -22.92 31.68
N PRO A 99 -42.67 -21.76 31.91
CA PRO A 99 -43.23 -20.44 31.62
C PRO A 99 -42.96 -19.93 30.19
N THR A 100 -42.71 -20.81 29.21
CA THR A 100 -42.52 -20.45 27.80
C THR A 100 -43.73 -20.86 26.98
N LEU A 101 -44.00 -20.17 25.86
CA LEU A 101 -45.09 -20.53 24.94
C LEU A 101 -44.75 -21.72 24.03
N PHE A 102 -43.45 -22.00 23.82
CA PHE A 102 -42.98 -23.07 22.94
C PHE A 102 -41.84 -23.85 23.59
N SER A 103 -41.91 -25.18 23.44
CA SER A 103 -40.76 -26.07 23.60
C SER A 103 -40.19 -26.37 22.22
N PRO A 104 -38.90 -26.09 21.93
CA PRO A 104 -38.29 -26.46 20.66
C PRO A 104 -38.39 -27.98 20.42
N ALA A 105 -38.47 -28.38 19.15
CA ALA A 105 -38.44 -29.80 18.79
C ALA A 105 -37.17 -30.49 19.32
N GLY A 106 -37.30 -31.74 19.81
CA GLY A 106 -36.21 -32.45 20.50
C GLY A 106 -34.91 -32.62 19.69
N PHE A 107 -35.00 -32.65 18.35
CA PHE A 107 -33.82 -32.70 17.48
C PHE A 107 -32.91 -31.47 17.63
N ALA A 108 -33.43 -30.34 18.12
CA ALA A 108 -32.67 -29.10 18.26
C ALA A 108 -31.40 -29.32 19.07
N PHE A 109 -31.50 -30.13 20.13
CA PHE A 109 -30.44 -30.37 21.10
C PHE A 109 -29.32 -31.29 20.58
N ALA A 110 -29.52 -31.98 19.45
CA ALA A 110 -28.45 -32.77 18.81
C ALA A 110 -27.24 -31.90 18.40
N ILE A 111 -27.43 -30.59 18.25
CA ILE A 111 -26.37 -29.62 17.97
C ILE A 111 -25.26 -29.61 19.04
N TRP A 112 -25.60 -29.92 20.31
CA TRP A 112 -24.61 -29.95 21.40
C TRP A 112 -23.55 -31.02 21.17
N ALA A 113 -23.91 -32.19 20.65
CA ALA A 113 -22.95 -33.24 20.33
C ALA A 113 -21.92 -32.77 19.28
N VAL A 114 -22.38 -32.00 18.28
CA VAL A 114 -21.52 -31.43 17.24
C VAL A 114 -20.62 -30.34 17.81
N ILE A 115 -21.15 -29.47 18.67
CA ILE A 115 -20.41 -28.41 19.36
C ILE A 115 -19.28 -29.02 20.21
N TYR A 116 -19.61 -29.91 21.14
CA TYR A 116 -18.61 -30.48 22.06
C TYR A 116 -17.57 -31.34 21.35
N LEU A 117 -17.98 -32.15 20.36
CA LEU A 117 -17.03 -32.94 19.59
C LEU A 117 -16.08 -32.04 18.79
N GLY A 118 -16.59 -30.99 18.16
CA GLY A 118 -15.79 -30.04 17.41
C GLY A 118 -14.81 -29.25 18.30
N GLU A 119 -15.23 -28.84 19.49
CA GLU A 119 -14.39 -28.16 20.47
C GLU A 119 -13.29 -29.08 21.01
N LEU A 120 -13.63 -30.33 21.33
CA LEU A 120 -12.67 -31.35 21.77
C LEU A 120 -11.61 -31.61 20.69
N LEU A 121 -12.03 -31.86 19.45
CA LEU A 121 -11.11 -32.06 18.33
C LEU A 121 -10.23 -30.82 18.09
N GLY A 122 -10.80 -29.62 18.18
CA GLY A 122 -10.07 -28.37 18.10
C GLY A 122 -8.97 -28.26 19.15
N VAL A 123 -9.28 -28.55 20.42
CA VAL A 123 -8.30 -28.53 21.51
C VAL A 123 -7.24 -29.61 21.36
N ILE A 124 -7.60 -30.83 20.94
CA ILE A 124 -6.63 -31.92 20.69
C ILE A 124 -5.63 -31.51 19.61
N MET A 125 -6.10 -30.92 18.51
CA MET A 125 -5.21 -30.46 17.43
C MET A 125 -4.25 -29.37 17.91
N ILE A 126 -4.71 -28.44 18.76
CA ILE A 126 -3.87 -27.36 19.31
C ILE A 126 -2.88 -27.88 20.35
N ALA A 127 -3.28 -28.86 21.16
CA ALA A 127 -2.41 -29.49 22.14
C ALA A 127 -1.23 -30.22 21.48
N ALA A 128 -1.38 -30.65 20.22
CA ALA A 128 -0.34 -31.29 19.42
C ALA A 128 0.64 -30.30 18.75
N LEU A 129 0.39 -28.99 18.81
CA LEU A 129 1.26 -27.97 18.20
C LEU A 129 2.44 -27.58 19.12
N PRO A 130 3.62 -27.26 18.56
CA PRO A 130 4.75 -26.72 19.31
C PRO A 130 4.38 -25.44 20.09
N ALA A 131 4.97 -25.23 21.27
CA ALA A 131 4.63 -24.11 22.15
C ALA A 131 4.85 -22.72 21.53
N ASN A 132 5.75 -22.62 20.54
CA ASN A 132 6.11 -21.37 19.86
C ASN A 132 5.19 -21.03 18.68
N ASP A 133 4.30 -21.94 18.27
CA ASP A 133 3.45 -21.80 17.08
C ASP A 133 2.05 -21.25 17.37
N VAL A 134 1.72 -20.90 18.63
CA VAL A 134 0.34 -20.56 19.01
C VAL A 134 0.24 -19.33 19.92
N ASP A 135 0.43 -18.14 19.36
CA ASP A 135 0.07 -16.90 20.05
C ASP A 135 -1.29 -16.35 19.61
N HIS A 136 -2.35 -16.94 20.17
CA HIS A 136 -3.74 -16.48 20.06
C HIS A 136 -4.33 -16.28 21.46
N ALA A 137 -3.52 -15.66 22.33
CA ALA A 137 -3.82 -15.57 23.76
C ALA A 137 -5.12 -14.77 24.02
N GLN A 138 -5.48 -13.81 23.16
CA GLN A 138 -6.69 -13.01 23.38
C GLN A 138 -7.95 -13.79 22.99
N SER A 139 -7.96 -14.48 21.85
CA SER A 139 -9.07 -15.37 21.47
C SER A 139 -9.25 -16.50 22.49
N ALA A 140 -8.15 -17.11 22.93
CA ALA A 140 -8.16 -18.20 23.91
C ALA A 140 -8.66 -17.75 25.30
N ARG A 141 -8.28 -16.54 25.74
CA ARG A 141 -8.83 -15.95 26.97
C ARG A 141 -10.32 -15.67 26.86
N ALA A 142 -10.77 -15.06 25.76
CA ALA A 142 -12.19 -14.81 25.55
C ALA A 142 -12.99 -16.12 25.48
N TRP A 143 -12.41 -17.17 24.90
CA TRP A 143 -12.96 -18.53 24.93
C TRP A 143 -13.06 -19.10 26.35
N LEU A 144 -12.01 -19.00 27.17
CA LEU A 144 -12.05 -19.40 28.58
C LEU A 144 -13.15 -18.66 29.35
N CYS A 145 -13.28 -17.35 29.16
CA CYS A 145 -14.36 -16.55 29.76
C CYS A 145 -15.76 -17.03 29.32
N ALA A 146 -15.93 -17.44 28.07
CA ALA A 146 -17.19 -18.03 27.61
C ALA A 146 -17.52 -19.33 28.35
N ASN A 147 -16.54 -20.21 28.52
CA ASN A 147 -16.74 -21.49 29.24
C ASN A 147 -17.02 -21.27 30.73
N LEU A 148 -16.37 -20.26 31.35
CA LEU A 148 -16.67 -19.87 32.73
C LEU A 148 -18.09 -19.31 32.88
N ALA A 149 -18.54 -18.44 31.96
CA ALA A 149 -19.91 -17.94 31.94
C ALA A 149 -20.94 -19.06 31.72
N GLN A 150 -20.61 -20.06 30.90
CA GLN A 150 -21.43 -21.26 30.71
C GLN A 150 -21.46 -22.16 31.96
N ALA A 151 -20.36 -22.28 32.67
CA ALA A 151 -20.34 -23.00 33.94
C ALA A 151 -21.24 -22.31 34.98
N LEU A 152 -21.21 -20.97 35.03
CA LEU A 152 -22.13 -20.18 35.85
C LEU A 152 -23.59 -20.35 35.41
N TRP A 153 -23.85 -20.50 34.10
CA TRP A 153 -25.18 -20.88 33.61
C TRP A 153 -25.63 -22.22 34.21
N CYS A 154 -24.80 -23.27 34.19
CA CYS A 154 -25.10 -24.59 34.76
C CYS A 154 -25.40 -24.55 36.28
N VAL A 155 -24.79 -23.62 37.00
CA VAL A 155 -25.09 -23.37 38.43
C VAL A 155 -26.42 -22.63 38.59
N SER A 156 -26.66 -21.62 37.75
CA SER A 156 -27.84 -20.75 37.76
C SER A 156 -29.08 -21.32 37.07
N PHE A 157 -28.99 -22.48 36.43
CA PHE A 157 -30.10 -23.15 35.75
C PHE A 157 -30.54 -24.40 36.53
N ARG A 158 -30.90 -24.16 37.79
CA ARG A 158 -31.21 -25.18 38.80
C ARG A 158 -32.44 -24.80 39.60
N PRO A 159 -33.05 -25.75 40.34
CA PRO A 159 -34.35 -25.52 40.96
C PRO A 159 -34.42 -24.31 41.92
N TRP A 160 -33.32 -23.94 42.58
CA TRP A 160 -33.21 -22.76 43.46
C TRP A 160 -33.29 -21.40 42.75
N SER A 161 -33.03 -21.34 41.46
CA SER A 161 -33.04 -20.12 40.65
C SER A 161 -34.23 -20.06 39.70
N LEU A 162 -35.20 -20.99 39.82
CA LEU A 162 -36.41 -21.01 38.99
C LEU A 162 -37.14 -19.66 39.02
N GLY A 163 -37.21 -19.01 40.18
CA GLY A 163 -37.80 -17.67 40.35
C GLY A 163 -37.01 -16.50 39.73
N GLN A 164 -35.81 -16.76 39.21
CA GLN A 164 -34.84 -15.76 38.74
C GLN A 164 -34.29 -16.11 37.35
N LEU A 165 -35.14 -16.55 36.41
CA LEU A 165 -34.70 -16.94 35.04
C LEU A 165 -33.95 -15.83 34.26
N TRP A 166 -34.01 -14.58 34.70
CA TRP A 166 -33.14 -13.51 34.20
C TRP A 166 -31.65 -13.80 34.42
N LEU A 167 -31.29 -14.48 35.52
CA LEU A 167 -29.92 -14.82 35.89
C LEU A 167 -29.28 -15.83 34.93
N PRO A 168 -29.87 -17.01 34.65
CA PRO A 168 -29.36 -17.88 33.59
C PRO A 168 -29.44 -17.23 32.20
N SER A 169 -30.42 -16.36 31.92
CA SER A 169 -30.44 -15.58 30.67
C SER A 169 -29.19 -14.70 30.53
N LEU A 170 -28.78 -14.02 31.61
CA LEU A 170 -27.60 -13.17 31.65
C LEU A 170 -26.31 -13.99 31.50
N CYS A 171 -26.25 -15.18 32.10
CA CYS A 171 -25.13 -16.11 31.91
C CYS A 171 -24.97 -16.50 30.44
N LEU A 172 -26.06 -16.91 29.76
CA LEU A 172 -26.02 -17.26 28.33
C LEU A 172 -25.67 -16.06 27.45
N ALA A 173 -26.22 -14.88 27.73
CA ALA A 173 -25.86 -13.65 27.02
C ALA A 173 -24.37 -13.33 27.15
N THR A 174 -23.80 -13.51 28.36
CA THR A 174 -22.37 -13.31 28.62
C THR A 174 -21.51 -14.35 27.90
N THR A 175 -21.95 -15.62 27.88
CA THR A 175 -21.32 -16.67 27.08
C THR A 175 -21.32 -16.29 25.61
N ALA A 176 -22.46 -15.92 25.03
CA ALA A 176 -22.55 -15.46 23.64
C ALA A 176 -21.64 -14.26 23.35
N PHE A 177 -21.58 -13.27 24.23
CA PHE A 177 -20.67 -12.12 24.09
C PHE A 177 -19.19 -12.56 24.06
N CYS A 178 -18.78 -13.39 25.01
CA CYS A 178 -17.40 -13.89 25.09
C CYS A 178 -17.04 -14.78 23.87
N LEU A 179 -17.98 -15.59 23.38
CA LEU A 179 -17.82 -16.38 22.16
C LEU A 179 -17.70 -15.51 20.92
N PHE A 180 -18.52 -14.46 20.80
CA PHE A 180 -18.44 -13.52 19.70
C PHE A 180 -17.10 -12.79 19.70
N ARG A 181 -16.63 -12.34 20.88
CA ARG A 181 -15.29 -11.75 21.05
C ARG A 181 -14.20 -12.74 20.67
N SER A 182 -14.26 -13.97 21.18
CA SER A 182 -13.31 -15.03 20.86
C SER A 182 -13.24 -15.28 19.35
N GLN A 183 -14.38 -15.26 18.65
CA GLN A 183 -14.44 -15.47 17.21
C GLN A 183 -13.88 -14.32 16.39
N VAL A 184 -14.23 -13.09 16.74
CA VAL A 184 -13.69 -11.90 16.06
C VAL A 184 -12.19 -11.78 16.32
N LEU A 185 -11.73 -12.13 17.52
CA LEU A 185 -10.31 -12.18 17.85
C LEU A 185 -9.61 -13.31 17.11
N LEU A 186 -10.24 -14.47 16.97
CA LEU A 186 -9.64 -15.59 16.24
C LEU A 186 -9.42 -15.26 14.76
N THR A 187 -10.36 -14.58 14.12
CA THR A 187 -10.21 -14.17 12.71
C THR A 187 -9.20 -13.03 12.53
N THR A 188 -8.96 -12.21 13.56
CA THR A 188 -7.94 -11.15 13.54
C THR A 188 -6.54 -11.67 13.90
N GLU A 189 -6.43 -12.62 14.84
CA GLU A 189 -5.15 -13.23 15.26
C GLU A 189 -4.66 -14.32 14.28
N CYS A 190 -5.55 -15.09 13.62
CA CYS A 190 -5.18 -16.21 12.74
C CYS A 190 -5.23 -15.89 11.23
N GLY A 191 -5.74 -14.73 10.82
CA GLY A 191 -6.09 -14.46 9.43
C GLY A 191 -7.22 -15.39 8.90
N PRO A 192 -7.26 -15.71 7.60
CA PRO A 192 -8.27 -16.62 7.04
C PRO A 192 -8.21 -18.00 7.72
N ILE A 193 -9.36 -18.50 8.20
CA ILE A 193 -9.46 -19.80 8.88
C ILE A 193 -8.89 -20.90 7.95
N ASN A 194 -7.68 -21.37 8.26
CA ASN A 194 -7.02 -22.45 7.54
C ASN A 194 -7.52 -23.82 8.03
N ARG A 195 -7.06 -24.91 7.41
CA ARG A 195 -7.47 -26.28 7.80
C ARG A 195 -7.18 -26.62 9.26
N GLN A 196 -6.16 -26.02 9.86
CA GLN A 196 -5.75 -26.28 11.24
C GLN A 196 -6.76 -25.69 12.24
N TRP A 197 -7.35 -24.55 11.91
CA TRP A 197 -8.29 -23.82 12.79
C TRP A 197 -9.76 -24.09 12.48
N LEU A 198 -10.06 -24.77 11.36
CA LEU A 198 -11.41 -24.96 10.85
C LEU A 198 -12.35 -25.61 11.87
N PHE A 199 -11.92 -26.69 12.54
CA PHE A 199 -12.78 -27.38 13.51
C PHE A 199 -13.07 -26.52 14.74
N MET A 200 -12.05 -25.86 15.30
CA MET A 200 -12.21 -24.99 16.45
C MET A 200 -13.09 -23.78 16.12
N ALA A 201 -12.79 -23.08 15.02
CA ALA A 201 -13.54 -21.90 14.61
C ALA A 201 -15.00 -22.26 14.24
N SER A 202 -15.23 -23.38 13.56
CA SER A 202 -16.60 -23.79 13.23
C SER A 202 -17.40 -24.19 14.48
N ALA A 203 -16.80 -24.95 15.40
CA ALA A 203 -17.46 -25.38 16.62
C ALA A 203 -17.83 -24.20 17.53
N ARG A 204 -16.91 -23.27 17.75
CA ARG A 204 -17.18 -22.02 18.49
C ARG A 204 -18.26 -21.17 17.84
N SER A 205 -18.31 -21.15 16.51
CA SER A 205 -19.29 -20.36 15.77
C SER A 205 -20.67 -21.00 15.90
N LEU A 206 -20.74 -22.33 15.85
CA LEU A 206 -21.96 -23.09 16.07
C LEU A 206 -22.47 -22.86 17.50
N HIS A 207 -21.55 -22.91 18.47
CA HIS A 207 -21.82 -22.64 19.88
C HIS A 207 -22.36 -21.21 20.10
N LEU A 208 -21.72 -20.20 19.51
CA LEU A 208 -22.16 -18.81 19.57
C LEU A 208 -23.63 -18.67 19.11
N GLY A 209 -23.95 -19.19 17.92
CA GLY A 209 -25.29 -19.06 17.37
C GLY A 209 -26.34 -19.80 18.20
N TRP A 210 -26.00 -21.00 18.70
CA TRP A 210 -26.90 -21.78 19.56
C TRP A 210 -27.19 -21.08 20.89
N VAL A 211 -26.16 -20.63 21.61
CA VAL A 211 -26.34 -19.95 22.91
C VAL A 211 -27.02 -18.59 22.75
N SER A 212 -26.82 -17.91 21.63
CA SER A 212 -27.58 -16.70 21.29
C SER A 212 -29.08 -16.96 21.19
N ALA A 213 -29.48 -18.05 20.52
CA ALA A 213 -30.89 -18.44 20.43
C ALA A 213 -31.42 -18.94 21.79
N ALA A 214 -30.64 -19.72 22.53
CA ALA A 214 -30.99 -20.18 23.87
C ALA A 214 -31.20 -19.02 24.86
N THR A 215 -30.42 -17.94 24.73
CA THR A 215 -30.60 -16.71 25.50
C THR A 215 -32.00 -16.13 25.29
N LEU A 216 -32.45 -16.01 24.04
CA LEU A 216 -33.77 -15.47 23.69
C LEU A 216 -34.91 -16.36 24.22
N VAL A 217 -34.75 -17.69 24.17
CA VAL A 217 -35.71 -18.62 24.76
C VAL A 217 -35.78 -18.46 26.29
N ASN A 218 -34.65 -18.28 26.97
CA ASN A 218 -34.62 -18.04 28.41
C ASN A 218 -35.24 -16.68 28.78
N VAL A 219 -35.05 -15.65 27.97
CA VAL A 219 -35.74 -14.35 28.13
C VAL A 219 -37.25 -14.52 28.01
N ASN A 220 -37.74 -15.31 27.04
CA ASN A 220 -39.17 -15.59 26.92
C ASN A 220 -39.72 -16.33 28.15
N ALA A 221 -38.98 -17.32 28.66
CA ALA A 221 -39.35 -18.03 29.87
C ALA A 221 -39.36 -17.11 31.10
N TRP A 222 -38.42 -16.17 31.22
CA TRP A 222 -38.42 -15.17 32.27
C TRP A 222 -39.63 -14.23 32.19
N VAL A 223 -39.97 -13.73 31.00
CA VAL A 223 -41.14 -12.87 30.80
C VAL A 223 -42.44 -13.60 31.14
N GLY A 224 -42.57 -14.87 30.76
CA GLY A 224 -43.75 -15.66 31.10
C GLY A 224 -43.86 -15.97 32.59
N LEU A 225 -42.73 -16.09 33.30
CA LEU A 225 -42.71 -16.30 34.75
C LEU A 225 -43.13 -15.05 35.53
N ALA A 226 -42.72 -13.87 35.06
CA ALA A 226 -42.99 -12.58 35.71
C ALA A 226 -44.46 -12.12 35.67
N ALA A 227 -45.38 -12.99 35.22
CA ALA A 227 -46.83 -12.81 35.24
C ALA A 227 -47.35 -11.56 34.51
N PHE A 228 -46.63 -11.08 33.50
CA PHE A 228 -47.04 -9.93 32.67
C PHE A 228 -48.24 -10.20 31.74
N GLY A 229 -48.78 -11.42 31.75
CA GLY A 229 -49.96 -11.85 31.01
C GLY A 229 -49.67 -12.34 29.58
N PRO A 230 -50.68 -12.95 28.90
CA PRO A 230 -50.50 -13.59 27.59
C PRO A 230 -49.99 -12.65 26.49
N SER A 231 -50.41 -11.38 26.51
CA SER A 231 -49.95 -10.37 25.53
C SER A 231 -48.46 -10.04 25.66
N ALA A 232 -47.93 -10.01 26.88
CA ALA A 232 -46.51 -9.77 27.12
C ALA A 232 -45.67 -10.99 26.72
N ALA A 233 -46.13 -12.20 27.03
CA ALA A 233 -45.50 -13.44 26.56
C ALA A 233 -45.46 -13.49 25.02
N LEU A 234 -46.56 -13.15 24.35
CA LEU A 234 -46.65 -13.06 22.90
C LEU A 234 -45.66 -12.02 22.33
N ALA A 235 -45.64 -10.81 22.89
CA ALA A 235 -44.74 -9.75 22.45
C ALA A 235 -43.26 -10.14 22.63
N SER A 236 -42.90 -10.78 23.74
CA SER A 236 -41.54 -11.27 23.99
C SER A 236 -41.11 -12.30 22.95
N VAL A 237 -41.99 -13.24 22.59
CA VAL A 237 -41.71 -14.22 21.55
C VAL A 237 -41.51 -13.54 20.20
N VAL A 238 -42.36 -12.58 19.82
CA VAL A 238 -42.18 -11.81 18.56
C VAL A 238 -40.86 -11.03 18.55
N LEU A 239 -40.54 -10.32 19.64
CA LEU A 239 -39.28 -9.60 19.78
C LEU A 239 -38.07 -10.54 19.72
N SER A 240 -38.18 -11.75 20.28
CA SER A 240 -37.16 -12.78 20.18
C SER A 240 -36.93 -13.24 18.75
N HIS A 241 -37.98 -13.38 17.93
CA HIS A 241 -37.83 -13.69 16.50
C HIS A 241 -37.05 -12.59 15.78
N VAL A 242 -37.41 -11.33 16.01
CA VAL A 242 -36.71 -10.17 15.42
C VAL A 242 -35.25 -10.10 15.91
N GLY A 243 -35.03 -10.32 17.20
CA GLY A 243 -33.70 -10.38 17.81
C GLY A 243 -32.84 -11.49 17.22
N ALA A 244 -33.41 -12.68 17.01
CA ALA A 244 -32.71 -13.80 16.39
C ALA A 244 -32.30 -13.49 14.94
N VAL A 245 -33.20 -12.94 14.13
CA VAL A 245 -32.86 -12.53 12.75
C VAL A 245 -31.79 -11.42 12.75
N SER A 246 -31.88 -10.47 13.68
CA SER A 246 -30.90 -9.38 13.82
C SER A 246 -29.53 -9.91 14.21
N LEU A 247 -29.45 -10.88 15.13
CA LEU A 247 -28.21 -11.56 15.49
C LEU A 247 -27.67 -12.39 14.32
N ALA A 248 -28.53 -13.07 13.57
CA ALA A 248 -28.12 -13.80 12.37
C ALA A 248 -27.53 -12.86 11.30
N ASP A 249 -28.09 -11.67 11.08
CA ASP A 249 -27.51 -10.66 10.20
C ASP A 249 -26.19 -10.10 10.75
N LEU A 250 -26.11 -9.80 12.05
CA LEU A 250 -24.87 -9.36 12.71
C LEU A 250 -23.74 -10.36 12.51
N TYR A 251 -24.00 -11.65 12.77
CA TYR A 251 -23.03 -12.73 12.57
C TYR A 251 -22.66 -12.87 11.09
N SER A 252 -23.64 -12.76 10.19
CA SER A 252 -23.37 -12.80 8.76
C SER A 252 -22.50 -11.62 8.29
N ARG A 253 -22.70 -10.40 8.84
CA ARG A 253 -21.87 -9.21 8.57
C ARG A 253 -20.43 -9.36 9.07
N LYS A 254 -20.22 -10.17 10.10
CA LYS A 254 -18.92 -10.46 10.68
C LYS A 254 -18.26 -11.72 10.09
N ALA A 255 -18.77 -12.21 8.96
CA ALA A 255 -18.29 -13.42 8.29
C ALA A 255 -18.35 -14.69 9.17
N LEU A 256 -19.38 -14.80 10.01
CA LEU A 256 -19.67 -15.97 10.87
C LEU A 256 -20.94 -16.70 10.41
N PRO A 257 -20.99 -17.25 9.17
CA PRO A 257 -22.21 -17.85 8.62
C PRO A 257 -22.66 -19.10 9.38
N VAL A 258 -21.74 -19.81 10.04
CA VAL A 258 -22.08 -20.97 10.89
C VAL A 258 -22.89 -20.56 12.11
N ALA A 259 -22.60 -19.41 12.73
CA ALA A 259 -23.40 -18.88 13.83
C ALA A 259 -24.81 -18.48 13.36
N SER A 260 -24.92 -17.83 12.21
CA SER A 260 -26.20 -17.50 11.58
C SER A 260 -27.02 -18.76 11.24
N GLY A 261 -26.35 -19.82 10.76
CA GLY A 261 -26.95 -21.12 10.50
C GLY A 261 -27.47 -21.79 11.77
N ALA A 262 -26.74 -21.72 12.89
CA ALA A 262 -27.20 -22.23 14.18
C ALA A 262 -28.43 -21.48 14.71
N VAL A 263 -28.48 -20.15 14.51
CA VAL A 263 -29.69 -19.36 14.84
C VAL A 263 -30.87 -19.79 13.97
N ALA A 264 -30.66 -20.00 12.67
CA ALA A 264 -31.69 -20.51 11.77
C ALA A 264 -32.18 -21.92 12.17
N TRP A 265 -31.27 -22.81 12.55
CA TRP A 265 -31.57 -24.15 13.08
C TRP A 265 -32.45 -24.09 14.33
N ALA A 266 -32.11 -23.21 15.28
CA ALA A 266 -32.88 -23.03 16.50
C ALA A 266 -34.29 -22.47 16.21
N LEU A 267 -34.41 -21.47 15.34
CA LEU A 267 -35.71 -20.94 14.91
C LEU A 267 -36.57 -21.99 14.19
N PHE A 268 -35.95 -22.83 13.37
CA PHE A 268 -36.64 -23.93 12.71
C PHE A 268 -37.15 -24.94 13.74
N ALA A 269 -36.35 -25.30 14.74
CA ALA A 269 -36.79 -26.17 15.81
C ALA A 269 -37.93 -25.57 16.65
N VAL A 270 -37.94 -24.26 16.89
CA VAL A 270 -39.08 -23.57 17.52
C VAL A 270 -40.33 -23.66 16.65
N SER A 271 -40.21 -23.55 15.32
CA SER A 271 -41.34 -23.69 14.40
C SER A 271 -41.96 -25.10 14.37
N GLN A 272 -41.17 -26.12 14.73
CA GLN A 272 -41.61 -27.52 14.84
C GLN A 272 -41.90 -27.92 16.30
N GLY A 273 -41.81 -26.94 17.20
CA GLY A 273 -42.01 -27.13 18.63
C GLY A 273 -43.46 -27.32 19.01
N VAL A 274 -43.68 -27.81 20.22
CA VAL A 274 -45.03 -28.00 20.77
C VAL A 274 -45.39 -26.78 21.62
N PRO A 275 -46.60 -26.19 21.44
CA PRO A 275 -47.14 -25.20 22.37
C PRO A 275 -47.19 -25.78 23.78
N ILE A 276 -46.54 -25.12 24.73
CA ILE A 276 -46.53 -25.51 26.15
C ILE A 276 -46.84 -24.30 27.03
N GLY A 277 -47.17 -24.56 28.30
CA GLY A 277 -47.40 -23.52 29.31
C GLY A 277 -48.83 -22.96 29.36
N LYS A 278 -49.17 -22.36 30.50
CA LYS A 278 -50.52 -21.86 30.82
C LYS A 278 -51.04 -20.82 29.81
N ASP A 279 -50.16 -19.95 29.30
CA ASP A 279 -50.55 -18.82 28.45
C ASP A 279 -50.77 -19.24 26.98
N ALA A 280 -50.18 -20.37 26.55
CA ALA A 280 -50.41 -20.92 25.21
C ALA A 280 -51.87 -21.37 25.00
N GLY A 281 -52.50 -21.93 26.04
CA GLY A 281 -53.91 -22.29 26.03
C GLY A 281 -54.84 -21.06 25.92
N VAL A 282 -54.46 -19.93 26.53
CA VAL A 282 -55.24 -18.69 26.51
C VAL A 282 -55.16 -17.99 25.15
N LEU A 283 -53.99 -18.00 24.50
CA LEU A 283 -53.79 -17.36 23.19
C LEU A 283 -54.51 -18.08 22.04
N GLY A 284 -54.90 -19.34 22.25
CA GLY A 284 -55.64 -20.14 21.29
C GLY A 284 -54.79 -20.70 20.15
N GLU A 285 -55.30 -21.76 19.52
CA GLU A 285 -54.55 -22.55 18.54
C GLU A 285 -54.13 -21.73 17.30
N THR A 286 -54.98 -20.83 16.82
CA THR A 286 -54.70 -19.97 15.66
C THR A 286 -53.48 -19.08 15.90
N THR A 287 -53.38 -18.47 17.08
CA THR A 287 -52.25 -17.60 17.46
C THR A 287 -50.97 -18.41 17.57
N MET A 288 -51.04 -19.60 18.19
CA MET A 288 -49.89 -20.50 18.33
C MET A 288 -49.40 -21.01 16.97
N ARG A 289 -50.30 -21.37 16.04
CA ARG A 289 -49.91 -21.70 14.65
C ARG A 289 -49.27 -20.50 13.95
N GLY A 290 -49.82 -19.30 14.12
CA GLY A 290 -49.25 -18.06 13.58
C GLY A 290 -47.81 -17.79 14.04
N LEU A 291 -47.53 -18.00 15.33
CA LEU A 291 -46.19 -17.91 15.88
C LEU A 291 -45.23 -18.96 15.31
N ALA A 292 -45.68 -20.21 15.14
CA ALA A 292 -44.88 -21.26 14.52
C ALA A 292 -44.54 -20.91 13.05
N TYR A 293 -45.48 -20.33 12.29
CA TYR A 293 -45.21 -19.82 10.94
C TYR A 293 -44.23 -18.64 10.95
N ALA A 294 -44.36 -17.71 11.90
CA ALA A 294 -43.42 -16.61 12.06
C ALA A 294 -42.00 -17.12 12.38
N ALA A 295 -41.87 -18.13 13.25
CA ALA A 295 -40.60 -18.82 13.53
C ALA A 295 -39.99 -19.44 12.29
N LYS A 296 -40.81 -20.12 11.47
CA LYS A 296 -40.38 -20.70 10.20
C LYS A 296 -39.91 -19.63 9.21
N GLY A 297 -40.64 -18.53 9.09
CA GLY A 297 -40.26 -17.38 8.26
C GLY A 297 -38.94 -16.74 8.72
N ALA A 298 -38.77 -16.55 10.03
CA ALA A 298 -37.54 -16.05 10.63
C ALA A 298 -36.35 -16.99 10.40
N ALA A 299 -36.56 -18.32 10.50
CA ALA A 299 -35.55 -19.32 10.20
C ALA A 299 -35.07 -19.23 8.74
N VAL A 300 -36.01 -19.12 7.80
CA VAL A 300 -35.71 -18.94 6.37
C VAL A 300 -34.96 -17.63 6.14
N ALA A 301 -35.39 -16.53 6.75
CA ALA A 301 -34.71 -15.23 6.62
C ALA A 301 -33.27 -15.28 7.15
N ALA A 302 -33.05 -15.85 8.34
CA ALA A 302 -31.73 -16.03 8.93
C ALA A 302 -30.82 -16.92 8.06
N PHE A 303 -31.37 -18.01 7.50
CA PHE A 303 -30.63 -18.90 6.60
C PHE A 303 -30.29 -18.23 5.26
N LEU A 304 -31.22 -17.49 4.67
CA LEU A 304 -30.97 -16.73 3.44
C LEU A 304 -29.94 -15.63 3.66
N LEU A 305 -29.97 -14.92 4.78
CA LEU A 305 -28.93 -13.94 5.14
C LEU A 305 -27.55 -14.60 5.24
N ALA A 306 -27.47 -15.77 5.88
CA ALA A 306 -26.24 -16.54 5.96
C ALA A 306 -25.74 -16.94 4.57
N LEU A 307 -26.61 -17.46 3.69
CA LEU A 307 -26.26 -17.87 2.33
C LEU A 307 -25.86 -16.70 1.42
N ILE A 308 -26.64 -15.61 1.41
CA ILE A 308 -26.38 -14.44 0.57
C ILE A 308 -25.04 -13.83 0.97
N ARG A 309 -24.77 -13.68 2.27
CA ARG A 309 -23.50 -13.12 2.73
C ARG A 309 -22.34 -14.10 2.64
N ALA A 310 -22.57 -15.42 2.76
CA ALA A 310 -21.55 -16.41 2.45
C ALA A 310 -21.19 -16.39 0.96
N ARG A 311 -22.17 -16.24 0.04
CA ARG A 311 -21.92 -16.07 -1.41
C ARG A 311 -21.31 -14.73 -1.77
N LEU A 312 -21.69 -13.63 -1.11
CA LEU A 312 -21.04 -12.34 -1.28
C LEU A 312 -19.61 -12.41 -0.75
N SER A 313 -19.38 -13.07 0.38
CA SER A 313 -18.04 -13.33 0.91
C SER A 313 -17.27 -14.26 -0.04
N GLU A 314 -17.87 -15.29 -0.62
CA GLU A 314 -17.24 -16.13 -1.65
C GLU A 314 -17.04 -15.40 -2.97
N ARG A 315 -17.85 -14.41 -3.36
CA ARG A 315 -17.61 -13.57 -4.56
C ARG A 315 -16.57 -12.48 -4.30
N LEU A 316 -16.51 -11.99 -3.06
CA LEU A 316 -15.45 -11.14 -2.57
C LEU A 316 -14.14 -11.95 -2.50
N MET A 317 -14.16 -13.20 -2.01
CA MET A 317 -13.04 -14.15 -1.85
C MET A 317 -12.67 -14.93 -3.12
N SER A 318 -13.58 -15.16 -4.07
CA SER A 318 -13.26 -15.76 -5.38
C SER A 318 -12.74 -14.72 -6.37
N GLY A 319 -13.03 -13.44 -6.14
CA GLY A 319 -12.21 -12.35 -6.68
C GLY A 319 -11.19 -11.81 -5.67
N CYS A 320 -10.95 -12.48 -4.55
CA CYS A 320 -9.89 -12.22 -3.57
C CYS A 320 -9.25 -13.56 -3.23
N SER A 321 -8.66 -14.14 -4.28
CA SER A 321 -7.80 -15.31 -4.19
C SER A 321 -6.84 -15.17 -3.00
N THR A 322 -7.01 -16.03 -1.99
CA THR A 322 -6.02 -16.29 -0.93
C THR A 322 -4.94 -17.28 -1.37
N LYS A 323 -4.83 -17.58 -2.66
CA LYS A 323 -3.49 -17.70 -3.21
C LYS A 323 -3.01 -16.26 -3.34
N ALA A 324 -2.05 -15.85 -2.50
CA ALA A 324 -0.99 -14.98 -3.01
C ALA A 324 -0.72 -15.48 -4.42
N PRO A 325 -0.81 -14.63 -5.47
CA PRO A 325 -0.59 -15.09 -6.82
C PRO A 325 0.63 -16.00 -6.72
N LYS A 326 0.54 -17.26 -7.19
CA LYS A 326 1.78 -17.94 -7.55
C LYS A 326 2.46 -16.87 -8.37
N VAL A 327 3.57 -16.33 -7.87
CA VAL A 327 4.38 -15.38 -8.60
C VAL A 327 4.65 -16.16 -9.86
N GLY A 328 3.87 -15.84 -10.89
CA GLY A 328 4.21 -16.21 -12.23
C GLY A 328 5.60 -15.64 -12.34
N LYS A 329 6.55 -16.49 -12.69
CA LYS A 329 7.72 -15.94 -13.34
C LYS A 329 7.18 -15.13 -14.53
N GLY A 330 7.27 -13.81 -14.44
CA GLY A 330 6.66 -12.84 -15.34
C GLY A 330 5.43 -12.19 -14.71
N VAL A 331 5.34 -10.88 -14.50
CA VAL A 331 6.10 -9.69 -14.91
C VAL A 331 5.92 -8.68 -13.75
N PRO A 332 6.84 -7.74 -13.46
CA PRO A 332 6.61 -6.71 -12.44
C PRO A 332 5.32 -5.94 -12.80
N VAL A 333 4.25 -6.15 -12.03
CA VAL A 333 2.98 -5.47 -12.25
C VAL A 333 3.13 -4.09 -11.63
N GLY A 334 3.73 -3.18 -12.37
CA GLY A 334 4.29 -1.95 -11.82
C GLY A 334 4.58 -0.88 -12.87
N THR A 335 4.15 -1.13 -14.11
CA THR A 335 4.95 -0.81 -15.29
C THR A 335 4.16 0.06 -16.25
N PRO A 336 4.81 0.92 -17.06
CA PRO A 336 4.16 1.32 -18.30
C PRO A 336 3.73 0.01 -18.98
N ARG A 337 2.47 -0.05 -19.45
CA ARG A 337 1.82 -1.28 -19.96
C ARG A 337 2.83 -2.16 -20.71
N GLU A 338 2.80 -3.49 -20.58
CA GLU A 338 3.83 -4.42 -21.10
C GLU A 338 4.36 -4.09 -22.52
N ASP A 339 3.55 -3.45 -23.36
CA ASP A 339 3.89 -2.88 -24.67
C ASP A 339 4.43 -1.43 -24.65
N TRP A 340 5.17 -1.02 -23.61
CA TRP A 340 5.50 0.39 -23.38
C TRP A 340 6.39 0.99 -24.49
N ASP A 341 7.24 0.14 -25.05
CA ASP A 341 8.16 0.38 -26.15
C ASP A 341 7.43 0.68 -27.47
N LYS A 342 6.19 0.20 -27.62
CA LYS A 342 5.34 0.45 -28.79
C LYS A 342 4.69 1.84 -28.78
N PHE A 343 4.70 2.54 -27.64
CA PHE A 343 4.06 3.85 -27.52
C PHE A 343 5.02 4.99 -27.85
N GLY A 344 4.49 6.01 -28.55
CA GLY A 344 5.16 7.28 -28.78
C GLY A 344 5.56 7.97 -27.47
N TYR A 345 6.53 8.88 -27.53
CA TYR A 345 7.09 9.54 -26.35
C TYR A 345 6.06 10.38 -25.60
N GLU A 346 5.14 11.02 -26.33
CA GLU A 346 4.03 11.81 -25.82
C GLU A 346 3.09 10.93 -24.99
N THR A 347 2.82 9.72 -25.51
CA THR A 347 2.01 8.71 -24.80
C THR A 347 2.74 8.20 -23.55
N ARG A 348 4.06 7.99 -23.62
CA ARG A 348 4.88 7.63 -22.46
C ARG A 348 4.90 8.74 -21.40
N CYS A 349 4.93 10.01 -21.79
CA CYS A 349 4.78 11.15 -20.88
C CYS A 349 3.41 11.14 -20.19
N ALA A 350 2.33 11.02 -20.96
CA ALA A 350 0.96 11.10 -20.44
C ALA A 350 0.55 9.88 -19.60
N SER A 351 1.22 8.74 -19.80
CA SER A 351 0.93 7.49 -19.11
C SER A 351 1.30 7.54 -17.63
N VAL A 352 0.58 6.75 -16.83
CA VAL A 352 0.81 6.64 -15.40
C VAL A 352 1.38 5.27 -15.09
N VAL A 353 2.54 5.26 -14.44
CA VAL A 353 3.17 4.03 -13.98
C VAL A 353 2.59 3.67 -12.61
N GLN A 354 1.76 2.64 -12.57
CA GLN A 354 1.12 2.15 -11.34
C GLN A 354 2.00 1.06 -10.74
N VAL A 355 2.55 1.27 -9.54
CA VAL A 355 3.40 0.30 -8.83
C VAL A 355 2.62 -0.84 -8.16
N SER A 356 3.29 -1.96 -7.90
CA SER A 356 2.75 -3.26 -7.47
C SER A 356 1.73 -3.20 -6.33
N ASP A 357 2.00 -2.44 -5.27
CA ASP A 357 1.09 -2.34 -4.11
C ASP A 357 -0.29 -1.76 -4.46
N PHE A 358 -0.37 -0.92 -5.49
CA PHE A 358 -1.63 -0.36 -6.00
C PHE A 358 -2.15 -1.11 -7.22
N ALA A 359 -1.28 -1.79 -7.95
CA ALA A 359 -1.63 -2.53 -9.15
C ALA A 359 -2.48 -3.78 -8.86
N ILE A 360 -2.46 -4.30 -7.63
CA ILE A 360 -3.27 -5.45 -7.18
C ILE A 360 -4.70 -5.03 -6.77
N ARG A 361 -4.98 -3.73 -6.59
CA ARG A 361 -6.32 -3.24 -6.22
C ARG A 361 -7.29 -3.30 -7.40
N ARG A 362 -8.54 -3.73 -7.16
CA ARG A 362 -9.62 -3.78 -8.16
C ARG A 362 -10.00 -2.39 -8.70
N VAL A 363 -9.80 -1.34 -7.90
CA VAL A 363 -9.99 0.06 -8.30
C VAL A 363 -8.65 0.76 -8.12
N LYS A 364 -8.14 1.36 -9.19
CA LYS A 364 -6.86 2.07 -9.23
C LYS A 364 -7.12 3.56 -9.43
N PRO A 365 -6.51 4.45 -8.63
CA PRO A 365 -6.59 5.87 -8.90
C PRO A 365 -5.86 6.17 -10.22
N ILE A 366 -6.40 7.11 -11.00
CA ILE A 366 -5.78 7.51 -12.27
C ILE A 366 -4.42 8.17 -12.00
N SER A 367 -4.30 8.95 -10.94
CA SER A 367 -3.04 9.56 -10.50
C SER A 367 -2.25 8.62 -9.59
N LEU A 368 -0.92 8.82 -9.56
CA LEU A 368 -0.05 8.12 -8.64
C LEU A 368 -0.45 8.49 -7.19
N PRO A 369 -0.75 7.53 -6.30
CA PRO A 369 -1.06 7.82 -4.91
C PRO A 369 0.12 8.46 -4.19
N ILE A 370 -0.16 9.34 -3.23
CA ILE A 370 0.85 9.90 -2.33
C ILE A 370 0.87 9.05 -1.06
N VAL A 371 1.97 8.33 -0.83
CA VAL A 371 2.17 7.49 0.35
C VAL A 371 3.12 8.19 1.30
N LEU A 372 2.57 8.93 2.26
CA LEU A 372 3.32 9.65 3.31
C LEU A 372 3.68 8.75 4.51
N GLY A 373 4.10 7.52 4.23
CA GLY A 373 4.53 6.56 5.26
C GLY A 373 6.05 6.53 5.39
N SER A 374 6.56 6.65 6.62
CA SER A 374 7.99 6.44 6.91
C SER A 374 8.32 4.98 7.18
N THR A 375 7.37 4.20 7.71
CA THR A 375 7.52 2.80 8.09
C THR A 375 6.40 1.98 7.49
N PHE A 376 6.71 0.77 7.04
CA PHE A 376 5.75 -0.15 6.43
C PHE A 376 5.51 -1.34 7.37
N GLU A 377 4.25 -1.80 7.42
CA GLU A 377 3.84 -2.96 8.21
C GLU A 377 4.37 -4.24 7.55
N MET A 378 4.87 -5.17 8.38
CA MET A 378 5.34 -6.48 7.93
C MET A 378 4.34 -7.55 8.36
N GLU A 379 4.12 -8.53 7.48
CA GLU A 379 3.22 -9.66 7.76
C GLU A 379 3.66 -10.49 8.98
N ASP A 380 4.96 -10.76 9.11
CA ASP A 380 5.56 -11.49 10.22
C ASP A 380 7.09 -11.23 10.31
N CYS A 381 7.75 -11.77 11.34
CA CYS A 381 9.20 -11.63 11.51
C CYS A 381 10.01 -12.29 10.38
N ALA A 382 9.50 -13.36 9.76
CA ALA A 382 10.18 -14.02 8.65
C ALA A 382 10.13 -13.16 7.37
N HIS A 383 9.02 -12.47 7.13
CA HIS A 383 8.88 -11.46 6.10
C HIS A 383 9.82 -10.29 6.36
N GLY A 384 9.88 -9.79 7.60
CA GLY A 384 10.88 -8.79 8.01
C GLY A 384 12.32 -9.24 7.74
N ALA A 385 12.66 -10.49 8.06
CA ALA A 385 13.98 -11.06 7.77
C ALA A 385 14.25 -11.18 6.26
N ARG A 386 13.28 -11.63 5.45
CA ARG A 386 13.41 -11.68 3.98
C ARG A 386 13.66 -10.29 3.41
N LEU A 387 12.90 -9.28 3.85
CA LEU A 387 13.06 -7.89 3.43
C LEU A 387 14.47 -7.34 3.75
N HIS A 388 15.05 -7.70 4.90
CA HIS A 388 16.38 -7.24 5.31
C HIS A 388 17.55 -8.05 4.73
N ALA A 389 17.32 -9.30 4.32
CA ALA A 389 18.35 -10.14 3.72
C ALA A 389 18.64 -9.79 2.25
N LYS A 390 17.85 -8.90 1.65
CA LYS A 390 17.96 -8.53 0.24
C LYS A 390 19.11 -7.59 -0.03
N LYS A 391 19.67 -7.72 -1.23
CA LYS A 391 20.54 -6.71 -1.82
C LYS A 391 19.73 -5.45 -2.10
N GLU A 392 20.36 -4.29 -1.90
CA GLU A 392 19.79 -3.01 -2.28
C GLU A 392 19.41 -3.00 -3.77
N SER A 393 18.21 -2.54 -4.08
CA SER A 393 17.65 -2.45 -5.42
C SER A 393 16.99 -1.09 -5.59
N PRO A 394 16.98 -0.49 -6.80
CA PRO A 394 16.26 0.75 -7.06
C PRO A 394 14.74 0.60 -6.81
N TYR A 395 14.20 -0.62 -6.95
CA TYR A 395 12.78 -0.91 -6.86
C TYR A 395 12.49 -2.02 -5.84
N ALA A 396 11.35 -1.92 -5.17
CA ALA A 396 10.83 -2.98 -4.32
C ALA A 396 10.40 -4.18 -5.18
N ASP A 397 10.57 -5.38 -4.64
CA ASP A 397 10.06 -6.60 -5.26
C ASP A 397 8.68 -6.96 -4.67
N ALA A 398 8.27 -8.22 -4.84
CA ALA A 398 6.97 -8.70 -4.37
C ALA A 398 6.81 -8.74 -2.84
N ASP A 399 7.88 -8.70 -2.03
CA ASP A 399 7.74 -8.58 -0.57
C ASP A 399 7.54 -7.10 -0.15
N GLY A 400 7.69 -6.13 -1.06
CA GLY A 400 7.33 -4.73 -0.79
C GLY A 400 8.40 -3.89 -0.08
N TYR A 401 7.96 -2.93 0.74
CA TYR A 401 8.79 -1.85 1.29
C TYR A 401 9.09 -2.05 2.77
N VAL A 402 10.22 -1.50 3.23
CA VAL A 402 10.66 -1.57 4.63
C VAL A 402 10.55 -0.22 5.32
N TYR A 403 11.18 0.79 4.73
CA TYR A 403 11.39 2.09 5.35
C TYR A 403 11.46 3.17 4.27
N GLY A 404 10.81 4.31 4.48
CA GLY A 404 10.64 5.36 3.46
C GLY A 404 11.95 5.93 2.92
N ARG A 405 13.04 5.86 3.70
CA ARG A 405 14.39 6.24 3.23
C ARG A 405 14.95 5.29 2.16
N TRP A 406 14.50 4.03 2.14
CA TRP A 406 14.98 3.00 1.21
C TRP A 406 14.12 2.94 -0.05
N GLY A 407 12.90 3.49 0.02
CA GLY A 407 11.97 3.55 -1.09
C GLY A 407 10.55 3.77 -0.60
N SER A 408 9.69 4.26 -1.49
CA SER A 408 8.25 4.31 -1.28
C SER A 408 7.51 4.06 -2.60
N PRO A 409 6.25 3.59 -2.56
CA PRO A 409 5.45 3.39 -3.76
C PRO A 409 5.36 4.63 -4.67
N THR A 410 5.22 5.82 -4.08
CA THR A 410 5.13 7.08 -4.83
C THR A 410 6.46 7.45 -5.49
N ASN A 411 7.58 7.24 -4.78
CA ASN A 411 8.91 7.47 -5.35
C ASN A 411 9.18 6.51 -6.51
N GLU A 412 8.92 5.21 -6.30
CA GLU A 412 9.16 4.18 -7.32
C GLU A 412 8.34 4.45 -8.60
N GLY A 413 7.07 4.85 -8.47
CA GLY A 413 6.23 5.16 -9.63
C GLY A 413 6.78 6.30 -10.48
N ALA A 414 7.24 7.37 -9.83
CA ALA A 414 7.89 8.49 -10.51
C ALA A 414 9.23 8.08 -11.14
N ALA A 415 10.03 7.29 -10.43
CA ALA A 415 11.34 6.82 -10.88
C ALA A 415 11.21 5.95 -12.15
N ARG A 416 10.27 5.00 -12.15
CA ARG A 416 9.97 4.17 -13.33
C ARG A 416 9.48 4.99 -14.53
N GLN A 417 8.75 6.09 -14.29
CA GLN A 417 8.33 6.98 -15.38
C GLN A 417 9.54 7.68 -16.00
N VAL A 418 10.50 8.16 -15.20
CA VAL A 418 11.76 8.72 -15.73
C VAL A 418 12.57 7.67 -16.48
N ALA A 419 12.70 6.46 -15.92
CA ALA A 419 13.39 5.34 -16.58
C ALA A 419 12.79 5.07 -17.98
N ALA A 420 11.46 4.98 -18.09
CA ALA A 420 10.79 4.72 -19.37
C ALA A 420 10.99 5.84 -20.41
N LEU A 421 11.12 7.09 -19.97
CA LEU A 421 11.43 8.22 -20.85
C LEU A 421 12.89 8.22 -21.31
N GLU A 422 13.80 7.65 -20.52
CA GLU A 422 15.20 7.37 -20.92
C GLU A 422 15.33 6.10 -21.78
N GLY A 423 14.23 5.41 -22.06
CA GLY A 423 14.23 4.18 -22.85
C GLY A 423 14.43 2.90 -22.05
N ILE A 424 14.31 2.96 -20.71
CA ILE A 424 14.49 1.81 -19.82
C ILE A 424 13.14 1.31 -19.34
N GLY A 425 12.80 0.13 -19.83
CA GLY A 425 11.55 -0.55 -19.60
C GLY A 425 11.55 -1.49 -18.39
N PRO A 426 10.39 -2.11 -18.14
CA PRO A 426 10.21 -3.09 -17.08
C PRO A 426 11.02 -4.37 -17.18
N ALA A 427 11.33 -4.77 -18.41
CA ALA A 427 12.01 -6.02 -18.72
C ALA A 427 13.52 -5.86 -18.76
N ASP A 428 14.00 -4.61 -18.72
CA ASP A 428 15.42 -4.30 -18.71
C ASP A 428 15.98 -4.47 -17.30
N ASP A 429 17.25 -4.89 -17.22
CA ASP A 429 17.97 -5.01 -15.94
C ASP A 429 18.30 -3.64 -15.31
N GLY A 430 18.04 -2.56 -16.06
CA GLY A 430 18.25 -1.18 -15.65
C GLY A 430 17.10 -0.56 -14.85
N GLY A 431 17.26 0.71 -14.52
CA GLY A 431 16.27 1.47 -13.78
C GLY A 431 16.73 2.89 -13.49
N CYS A 432 15.90 3.60 -12.75
CA CYS A 432 16.12 4.97 -12.30
C CYS A 432 15.93 5.09 -10.78
N MET A 433 16.79 5.89 -10.15
CA MET A 433 16.69 6.28 -8.75
C MET A 433 16.49 7.79 -8.63
N LEU A 434 15.56 8.20 -7.76
CA LEU A 434 15.26 9.61 -7.52
C LEU A 434 15.90 10.11 -6.22
N PHE A 435 16.52 11.29 -6.30
CA PHE A 435 17.26 11.95 -5.23
C PHE A 435 16.61 13.27 -4.83
N SER A 436 16.89 13.74 -3.61
CA SER A 436 16.39 15.03 -3.10
C SER A 436 16.88 16.25 -3.89
N SER A 437 17.92 16.13 -4.71
CA SER A 437 18.40 17.19 -5.62
C SER A 437 19.26 16.63 -6.74
N GLY A 438 19.47 17.41 -7.81
CA GLY A 438 20.44 17.08 -8.86
C GLY A 438 21.87 16.90 -8.33
N MET A 439 22.30 17.72 -7.35
CA MET A 439 23.60 17.55 -6.71
C MET A 439 23.70 16.21 -5.98
N SER A 440 22.65 15.79 -5.27
CA SER A 440 22.62 14.50 -4.60
C SER A 440 22.70 13.32 -5.58
N ALA A 441 22.11 13.47 -6.78
CA ALA A 441 22.23 12.50 -7.86
C ALA A 441 23.69 12.41 -8.38
N ILE A 442 24.33 13.56 -8.65
CA ILE A 442 25.73 13.64 -9.10
C ILE A 442 26.68 13.05 -8.05
N THR A 443 26.63 13.56 -6.82
CA THR A 443 27.54 13.10 -5.75
C THR A 443 27.28 11.64 -5.38
N GLY A 444 26.02 11.20 -5.42
CA GLY A 444 25.64 9.80 -5.20
C GLY A 444 26.29 8.87 -6.24
N SER A 445 26.20 9.24 -7.52
CA SER A 445 26.77 8.47 -8.64
C SER A 445 28.29 8.38 -8.58
N LEU A 446 28.95 9.50 -8.25
CA LEU A 446 30.40 9.55 -8.09
C LEU A 446 30.87 8.76 -6.86
N THR A 447 30.14 8.86 -5.74
CA THR A 447 30.48 8.11 -4.51
C THR A 447 30.25 6.60 -4.67
N ALA A 448 29.26 6.20 -5.46
CA ALA A 448 28.99 4.79 -5.75
C ALA A 448 30.09 4.11 -6.58
N THR A 449 30.97 4.90 -7.21
CA THR A 449 31.96 4.39 -8.17
C THR A 449 33.40 4.66 -7.77
N LEU A 450 33.68 5.82 -7.17
CA LEU A 450 35.04 6.29 -6.89
C LEU A 450 35.47 5.95 -5.46
N LYS A 451 36.71 5.48 -5.34
CA LYS A 451 37.41 5.30 -4.06
C LYS A 451 38.81 5.90 -4.11
N LYS A 452 39.44 6.02 -2.95
CA LYS A 452 40.83 6.50 -2.81
C LYS A 452 41.76 5.80 -3.82
N GLY A 453 42.53 6.61 -4.55
CA GLY A 453 43.49 6.17 -5.56
C GLY A 453 42.92 6.05 -6.98
N ASP A 454 41.60 6.15 -7.16
CA ASP A 454 40.99 6.21 -8.49
C ASP A 454 41.20 7.58 -9.15
N HIS A 455 40.97 7.61 -10.47
CA HIS A 455 41.01 8.80 -11.29
C HIS A 455 39.65 9.02 -12.01
N ALA A 456 39.24 10.26 -12.19
CA ALA A 456 38.05 10.64 -12.94
C ALA A 456 38.31 11.79 -13.92
N ILE A 457 37.60 11.81 -15.04
CA ILE A 457 37.72 12.86 -16.08
C ILE A 457 36.42 13.68 -16.10
N PHE A 458 36.54 15.00 -16.10
CA PHE A 458 35.41 15.93 -16.16
C PHE A 458 35.64 17.02 -17.21
N PRO A 459 34.58 17.60 -17.80
CA PRO A 459 34.72 18.82 -18.58
C PRO A 459 35.14 19.98 -17.67
N TYR A 460 35.92 20.94 -18.19
CA TYR A 460 36.23 22.18 -17.45
C TYR A 460 34.97 23.05 -17.27
N THR A 461 34.09 23.09 -18.29
CA THR A 461 32.75 23.68 -18.22
C THR A 461 31.76 22.64 -17.70
N VAL A 462 31.51 22.70 -16.40
CA VAL A 462 30.55 21.86 -15.68
C VAL A 462 29.72 22.74 -14.75
N TYR A 463 28.58 22.25 -14.29
CA TYR A 463 27.82 22.90 -13.24
C TYR A 463 28.70 23.28 -12.02
N GLY A 464 28.55 24.52 -11.53
CA GLY A 464 29.41 25.07 -10.49
C GLY A 464 29.45 24.24 -9.20
N GLY A 465 28.32 23.67 -8.78
CA GLY A 465 28.27 22.77 -7.62
C GLY A 465 29.02 21.46 -7.84
N THR A 466 29.05 20.95 -9.08
CA THR A 466 29.87 19.78 -9.44
C THR A 466 31.35 20.14 -9.32
N HIS A 467 31.78 21.28 -9.87
CA HIS A 467 33.16 21.75 -9.74
C HIS A 467 33.57 21.95 -8.27
N GLU A 468 32.70 22.56 -7.45
CA GLU A 468 32.93 22.71 -6.02
C GLU A 468 33.11 21.35 -5.33
N PHE A 469 32.29 20.35 -5.69
CA PHE A 469 32.47 18.98 -5.19
C PHE A 469 33.83 18.37 -5.59
N LEU A 470 34.31 18.61 -6.81
CA LEU A 470 35.63 18.13 -7.25
C LEU A 470 36.76 18.71 -6.39
N VAL A 471 36.72 20.02 -6.15
CA VAL A 471 37.78 20.77 -5.45
C VAL A 471 37.75 20.49 -3.95
N GLU A 472 36.57 20.56 -3.34
CA GLU A 472 36.40 20.55 -1.89
C GLU A 472 36.21 19.15 -1.31
N PHE A 473 35.80 18.14 -2.08
CA PHE A 473 35.48 16.80 -1.53
C PHE A 473 36.33 15.69 -2.15
N LEU A 474 36.29 15.52 -3.47
CA LEU A 474 37.00 14.43 -4.17
C LEU A 474 38.51 14.43 -3.87
N ARG A 475 39.11 15.62 -3.84
CA ARG A 475 40.53 15.77 -3.48
C ARG A 475 40.83 15.25 -2.06
N HIS A 476 39.97 15.57 -1.08
CA HIS A 476 40.13 15.09 0.30
C HIS A 476 39.90 13.59 0.44
N TRP A 477 39.11 12.98 -0.45
CA TRP A 477 38.91 11.53 -0.52
C TRP A 477 40.06 10.78 -1.19
N GLY A 478 41.09 11.51 -1.66
CA GLY A 478 42.26 10.93 -2.33
C GLY A 478 41.92 10.38 -3.72
N VAL A 479 40.93 10.95 -4.40
CA VAL A 479 40.60 10.66 -5.79
C VAL A 479 41.26 11.72 -6.68
N GLU A 480 41.96 11.28 -7.71
CA GLU A 480 42.53 12.18 -8.73
C GLU A 480 41.47 12.58 -9.75
N TYR A 481 41.59 13.77 -10.33
CA TYR A 481 40.77 14.13 -11.48
C TYR A 481 41.53 14.97 -12.51
N THR A 482 41.11 14.86 -13.78
CA THR A 482 41.60 15.67 -14.89
C THR A 482 40.43 16.44 -15.52
N LEU A 483 40.60 17.74 -15.70
CA LEU A 483 39.65 18.58 -16.43
C LEU A 483 40.04 18.63 -17.91
N VAL A 484 39.07 18.46 -18.81
CA VAL A 484 39.28 18.46 -20.27
C VAL A 484 38.34 19.42 -20.98
N ASP A 485 38.75 19.91 -22.14
CA ASP A 485 37.81 20.52 -23.09
C ASP A 485 36.99 19.44 -23.78
N SER A 486 35.70 19.40 -23.45
CA SER A 486 34.77 18.38 -23.94
C SER A 486 34.30 18.60 -25.37
N THR A 487 34.61 19.76 -25.97
CA THR A 487 34.26 20.05 -27.36
C THR A 487 35.16 19.32 -28.36
N ASP A 488 36.32 18.83 -27.90
CA ASP A 488 37.18 17.89 -28.64
C ASP A 488 37.25 16.55 -27.88
N PRO A 489 36.56 15.49 -28.37
CA PRO A 489 36.58 14.17 -27.76
C PRO A 489 37.98 13.59 -27.56
N GLN A 490 38.98 13.97 -28.37
CA GLN A 490 40.36 13.47 -28.24
C GLN A 490 41.03 13.90 -26.93
N ASN A 491 40.55 14.94 -26.26
CA ASN A 491 41.07 15.31 -24.95
C ASN A 491 40.75 14.28 -23.88
N TYR A 492 39.66 13.53 -24.01
CA TYR A 492 39.38 12.39 -23.13
C TYR A 492 40.40 11.26 -23.35
N ALA A 493 40.77 10.98 -24.59
CA ALA A 493 41.79 9.97 -24.90
C ALA A 493 43.13 10.27 -24.21
N LYS A 494 43.55 11.55 -24.24
CA LYS A 494 44.79 12.02 -23.60
C LYS A 494 44.74 11.98 -22.07
N ALA A 495 43.54 12.11 -21.49
CA ALA A 495 43.34 12.15 -20.05
C ALA A 495 43.14 10.75 -19.42
N LEU A 496 42.91 9.71 -20.22
CA LEU A 496 42.75 8.35 -19.73
C LEU A 496 44.05 7.82 -19.09
N LYS A 497 43.89 7.27 -17.89
CA LYS A 497 44.93 6.64 -17.06
C LYS A 497 44.52 5.22 -16.64
N PRO A 498 45.46 4.34 -16.24
CA PRO A 498 45.14 2.99 -15.75
C PRO A 498 44.17 2.92 -14.56
N ASN A 499 44.19 3.93 -13.68
CA ASN A 499 43.30 4.06 -12.54
C ASN A 499 42.01 4.85 -12.85
N THR A 500 41.74 5.19 -14.12
CA THR A 500 40.50 5.91 -14.46
C THR A 500 39.28 5.02 -14.24
N ARG A 501 38.28 5.53 -13.53
CA ARG A 501 37.02 4.83 -13.22
C ARG A 501 35.78 5.55 -13.69
N VAL A 502 35.84 6.86 -13.85
CA VAL A 502 34.71 7.66 -14.33
C VAL A 502 35.15 8.62 -15.43
N VAL A 503 34.37 8.67 -16.50
CA VAL A 503 34.36 9.74 -17.49
C VAL A 503 33.01 10.43 -17.37
N TYR A 504 33.01 11.62 -16.79
CA TYR A 504 31.81 12.44 -16.62
C TYR A 504 31.70 13.44 -17.77
N THR A 505 30.49 13.66 -18.25
CA THR A 505 30.15 14.58 -19.34
C THR A 505 28.91 15.38 -18.95
N GLU A 506 28.78 16.59 -19.51
CA GLU A 506 27.59 17.43 -19.42
C GLU A 506 27.25 17.88 -20.84
N SER A 507 26.03 17.60 -21.31
CA SER A 507 25.64 17.89 -22.69
C SER A 507 24.13 18.20 -22.79
N PRO A 508 23.75 19.44 -23.13
CA PRO A 508 24.56 20.65 -23.23
C PRO A 508 25.20 21.09 -21.91
N ALA A 509 26.39 21.69 -22.00
CA ALA A 509 27.11 22.27 -20.86
C ALA A 509 26.66 23.71 -20.56
N ASN A 510 26.40 24.00 -19.28
CA ASN A 510 26.12 25.35 -18.80
C ASN A 510 27.40 26.21 -18.74
N PRO A 511 27.35 27.52 -19.08
CA PRO A 511 26.20 28.28 -19.58
C PRO A 511 26.09 28.34 -21.11
N THR A 512 27.15 28.00 -21.85
CA THR A 512 27.27 28.27 -23.28
C THR A 512 26.58 27.24 -24.19
N CYS A 513 25.84 26.27 -23.63
CA CYS A 513 25.11 25.24 -24.37
C CYS A 513 25.98 24.46 -25.37
N ARG A 514 27.28 24.33 -25.08
CA ARG A 514 28.20 23.52 -25.89
C ARG A 514 27.87 22.04 -25.69
N LEU A 515 28.08 21.24 -26.73
CA LEU A 515 27.73 19.83 -26.74
C LEU A 515 28.96 18.95 -26.59
N THR A 516 28.78 17.78 -25.99
CA THR A 516 29.80 16.72 -25.95
C THR A 516 29.35 15.60 -26.89
N ASP A 517 30.23 15.16 -27.81
CA ASP A 517 29.95 14.03 -28.69
C ASP A 517 30.08 12.71 -27.91
N LEU A 518 28.95 12.24 -27.36
CA LEU A 518 28.90 11.04 -26.53
C LEU A 518 29.29 9.76 -27.28
N ASP A 519 28.99 9.69 -28.59
CA ASP A 519 29.36 8.54 -29.41
C ASP A 519 30.88 8.45 -29.52
N ALA A 520 31.53 9.58 -29.83
CA ALA A 520 32.99 9.66 -29.93
C ALA A 520 33.67 9.38 -28.59
N VAL A 521 33.18 9.96 -27.49
CA VAL A 521 33.73 9.71 -26.14
C VAL A 521 33.59 8.25 -25.75
N SER A 522 32.41 7.65 -25.97
CA SER A 522 32.17 6.24 -25.65
C SER A 522 33.07 5.30 -26.46
N GLU A 523 33.29 5.60 -27.74
CA GLU A 523 34.19 4.82 -28.58
C GLU A 523 35.64 4.91 -28.13
N ILE A 524 36.12 6.10 -27.74
CA ILE A 524 37.45 6.29 -27.16
C ILE A 524 37.62 5.44 -25.89
N VAL A 525 36.64 5.46 -24.99
CA VAL A 525 36.69 4.74 -23.72
C VAL A 525 36.66 3.22 -23.94
N LYS A 526 35.82 2.72 -24.86
CA LYS A 526 35.77 1.30 -25.27
C LYS A 526 37.09 0.86 -25.89
N SER A 527 37.62 1.64 -26.84
CA SER A 527 38.88 1.37 -27.52
C SER A 527 40.09 1.34 -26.58
N TYR A 528 40.14 2.25 -25.60
CA TYR A 528 41.16 2.25 -24.57
C TYR A 528 41.09 0.98 -23.69
N SER A 529 39.89 0.60 -23.24
CA SER A 529 39.71 -0.62 -22.43
C SER A 529 40.13 -1.87 -23.20
N LYS A 530 39.75 -1.97 -24.48
CA LYS A 530 40.12 -3.10 -25.35
C LYS A 530 41.62 -3.19 -25.62
N SER A 531 42.29 -2.06 -25.86
CA SER A 531 43.72 -2.03 -26.20
C SER A 531 44.64 -2.25 -24.98
N THR A 532 44.22 -1.81 -23.79
CA THR A 532 45.04 -1.90 -22.56
C THR A 532 44.70 -3.11 -21.69
N GLY A 533 43.53 -3.75 -21.89
CA GLY A 533 43.01 -4.79 -21.01
C GLY A 533 42.49 -4.28 -19.66
N ILE A 534 42.40 -2.95 -19.48
CA ILE A 534 41.92 -2.31 -18.25
C ILE A 534 40.40 -2.22 -18.30
N LYS A 535 39.72 -2.42 -17.15
CA LYS A 535 38.25 -2.30 -17.05
C LYS A 535 37.78 -0.95 -17.58
N LYS A 536 36.74 -0.96 -18.42
CA LYS A 536 36.10 0.26 -18.95
C LYS A 536 35.68 1.18 -17.80
N PRO A 537 36.10 2.47 -17.80
CA PRO A 537 35.50 3.50 -16.96
C PRO A 537 33.98 3.61 -17.19
N TRP A 538 33.25 4.00 -16.14
CA TRP A 538 31.85 4.39 -16.27
C TRP A 538 31.75 5.71 -17.03
N VAL A 539 30.96 5.74 -18.09
CA VAL A 539 30.64 6.97 -18.82
C VAL A 539 29.31 7.52 -18.31
N MET A 540 29.37 8.68 -17.66
CA MET A 540 28.22 9.36 -17.06
C MET A 540 27.92 10.64 -17.83
N CYS A 541 26.65 10.89 -18.15
CA CYS A 541 26.21 12.12 -18.79
C CYS A 541 25.16 12.84 -17.94
N ASP A 542 25.46 14.06 -17.53
CA ASP A 542 24.44 15.01 -17.08
C ASP A 542 23.76 15.64 -18.30
N SER A 543 22.50 15.28 -18.49
CA SER A 543 21.67 15.68 -19.63
C SER A 543 20.53 16.61 -19.19
N THR A 544 20.71 17.33 -18.08
CA THR A 544 19.69 18.22 -17.50
C THR A 544 19.11 19.21 -18.52
N PHE A 545 19.93 19.77 -19.42
CA PHE A 545 19.51 20.77 -20.40
C PHE A 545 18.75 20.16 -21.58
N ALA A 546 19.17 18.99 -22.06
CA ALA A 546 18.51 18.32 -23.17
C ALA A 546 17.22 17.63 -22.74
N THR A 547 17.21 17.03 -21.54
CA THR A 547 16.21 16.08 -21.04
C THR A 547 16.14 14.82 -21.91
N PRO A 548 15.50 13.72 -21.44
CA PRO A 548 15.19 12.58 -22.31
C PRO A 548 14.34 12.92 -23.55
N PHE A 549 13.75 14.13 -23.59
CA PHE A 549 12.99 14.57 -24.77
C PHE A 549 13.90 14.85 -25.96
N HIS A 550 15.07 15.48 -25.77
CA HIS A 550 15.99 15.75 -26.88
C HIS A 550 17.09 14.69 -26.98
N GLN A 551 17.65 14.22 -25.86
CA GLN A 551 18.79 13.29 -25.87
C GLN A 551 18.64 12.21 -24.79
N ARG A 552 18.28 10.98 -25.21
CA ARG A 552 18.30 9.79 -24.34
C ARG A 552 19.71 9.22 -24.33
N CYS A 553 20.49 9.60 -23.33
CA CYS A 553 21.93 9.34 -23.32
C CYS A 553 22.26 7.84 -23.29
N LEU A 554 21.39 7.02 -22.70
CA LEU A 554 21.58 5.58 -22.60
C LEU A 554 21.36 4.84 -23.93
N GLU A 555 20.82 5.50 -24.97
CA GLU A 555 20.76 4.93 -26.33
C GLU A 555 22.12 4.98 -27.05
N THR A 556 23.06 5.83 -26.58
CA THR A 556 24.43 5.84 -27.09
C THR A 556 25.20 4.65 -26.52
N ASP A 557 25.67 3.76 -27.40
CA ASP A 557 26.44 2.58 -27.02
C ASP A 557 27.73 2.96 -26.28
N GLY A 558 27.80 2.56 -25.01
CA GLY A 558 28.93 2.78 -24.13
C GLY A 558 28.73 3.90 -23.09
N VAL A 559 27.64 4.66 -23.15
CA VAL A 559 27.17 5.50 -22.04
C VAL A 559 26.44 4.63 -21.03
N ASP A 560 26.82 4.73 -19.75
CA ASP A 560 26.34 3.82 -18.72
C ASP A 560 25.31 4.47 -17.78
N VAL A 561 25.39 5.79 -17.60
CA VAL A 561 24.60 6.53 -16.60
C VAL A 561 24.11 7.85 -17.18
N ALA A 562 22.80 8.08 -17.13
CA ALA A 562 22.18 9.38 -17.39
C ALA A 562 21.80 10.05 -16.06
N ILE A 563 22.20 11.30 -15.87
CA ILE A 563 21.98 12.09 -14.67
C ILE A 563 21.16 13.33 -15.04
N HIS A 564 20.20 13.67 -14.18
CA HIS A 564 19.40 14.88 -14.32
C HIS A 564 19.22 15.59 -13.00
N SER A 565 19.34 16.92 -13.01
CA SER A 565 18.65 17.77 -12.06
C SER A 565 17.17 17.87 -12.44
N ALA A 566 16.37 16.93 -11.95
CA ALA A 566 14.92 16.91 -12.16
C ALA A 566 14.18 18.14 -11.61
N THR A 567 14.82 18.97 -10.77
CA THR A 567 14.41 20.35 -10.44
C THR A 567 14.08 21.23 -11.66
N LYS A 568 14.70 20.95 -12.82
CA LYS A 568 14.64 21.80 -14.02
C LYS A 568 13.47 21.40 -14.91
N TYR A 569 13.70 21.17 -16.19
CA TYR A 569 12.66 20.85 -17.17
C TYR A 569 11.81 19.63 -16.82
N ILE A 570 12.37 18.61 -16.17
CA ILE A 570 11.64 17.39 -15.80
C ILE A 570 10.51 17.73 -14.80
N GLY A 571 10.81 18.45 -13.72
CA GLY A 571 9.81 18.97 -12.78
C GLY A 571 8.97 20.10 -13.39
N GLY A 572 9.63 21.09 -13.99
CA GLY A 572 9.06 22.03 -14.95
C GLY A 572 8.27 23.21 -14.40
N HIS A 573 8.11 23.33 -13.08
CA HIS A 573 7.19 24.30 -12.45
C HIS A 573 7.83 25.12 -11.33
N SER A 574 9.16 25.10 -11.21
CA SER A 574 9.90 25.91 -10.22
C SER A 574 9.52 25.64 -8.75
N ASP A 575 8.95 24.48 -8.44
CA ASP A 575 8.29 24.18 -7.15
C ASP A 575 8.86 22.97 -6.39
N ILE A 576 9.81 22.24 -6.98
CA ILE A 576 10.48 21.09 -6.35
C ILE A 576 11.99 21.08 -6.59
N LEU A 577 12.72 20.50 -5.64
CA LEU A 577 14.10 20.03 -5.87
C LEU A 577 14.06 18.52 -6.07
N ALA A 578 14.72 18.05 -7.13
CA ALA A 578 14.82 16.62 -7.42
C ALA A 578 16.05 16.32 -8.28
N GLY A 579 16.60 15.13 -8.09
CA GLY A 579 17.61 14.52 -8.97
C GLY A 579 17.11 13.18 -9.49
N ALA A 580 17.61 12.76 -10.64
CA ALA A 580 17.35 11.44 -11.20
C ALA A 580 18.64 10.84 -11.75
N VAL A 581 18.84 9.56 -11.53
CA VAL A 581 19.95 8.78 -12.08
C VAL A 581 19.39 7.52 -12.72
N THR A 582 19.55 7.38 -14.03
CA THR A 582 19.11 6.21 -14.80
C THR A 582 20.33 5.44 -15.31
N SER A 583 20.30 4.11 -15.25
CA SER A 583 21.37 3.25 -15.79
C SER A 583 20.84 1.90 -16.26
N ASN A 584 21.54 1.29 -17.21
CA ASN A 584 21.29 -0.08 -17.67
C ASN A 584 21.99 -1.13 -16.80
N SER A 585 22.82 -0.70 -15.86
CA SER A 585 23.60 -1.59 -15.00
C SER A 585 22.94 -1.76 -13.64
N SER A 586 22.41 -2.95 -13.38
CA SER A 586 21.93 -3.35 -12.05
C SER A 586 23.05 -3.34 -11.00
N GLU A 587 24.30 -3.61 -11.38
CA GLU A 587 25.48 -3.50 -10.51
C GLU A 587 25.68 -2.04 -10.05
N PHE A 588 25.63 -1.09 -10.98
CA PHE A 588 25.75 0.33 -10.65
C PHE A 588 24.59 0.80 -9.76
N LEU A 589 23.35 0.44 -10.09
CA LEU A 589 22.17 0.83 -9.32
C LEU A 589 22.18 0.22 -7.91
N HIS A 590 22.74 -0.97 -7.74
CA HIS A 590 22.93 -1.58 -6.42
C HIS A 590 23.88 -0.75 -5.54
N GLU A 591 25.05 -0.37 -6.05
CA GLU A 591 25.99 0.47 -5.31
C GLU A 591 25.41 1.87 -5.06
N LEU A 592 24.71 2.44 -6.03
CA LEU A 592 24.04 3.73 -5.88
C LEU A 592 22.95 3.69 -4.80
N ALA A 593 22.19 2.60 -4.73
CA ALA A 593 21.16 2.42 -3.71
C ALA A 593 21.75 2.31 -2.30
N LYS A 594 22.92 1.69 -2.13
CA LYS A 594 23.65 1.74 -0.86
C LYS A 594 24.02 3.17 -0.48
N VAL A 595 24.58 3.94 -1.42
CA VAL A 595 24.95 5.34 -1.16
C VAL A 595 23.73 6.17 -0.77
N GLN A 596 22.64 6.10 -1.55
CA GLN A 596 21.41 6.85 -1.26
C GLN A 596 20.83 6.48 0.10
N LYS A 597 20.80 5.18 0.42
CA LYS A 597 20.36 4.67 1.72
C LYS A 597 21.20 5.25 2.85
N ILE A 598 22.53 5.21 2.76
CA ILE A 598 23.41 5.64 3.84
C ILE A 598 23.46 7.16 3.98
N PHE A 599 23.57 7.91 2.87
CA PHE A 599 23.62 9.37 2.89
C PHE A 599 22.24 10.00 3.11
N GLY A 600 21.16 9.22 2.96
CA GLY A 600 19.81 9.64 3.31
C GLY A 600 19.23 10.69 2.37
N ALA A 601 19.49 10.57 1.07
CA ALA A 601 19.06 11.55 0.06
C ALA A 601 18.02 11.05 -0.97
N PRO A 602 17.03 10.19 -0.63
CA PRO A 602 15.96 9.84 -1.57
C PRO A 602 15.03 11.04 -1.80
N LEU A 603 14.34 11.08 -2.93
CA LEU A 603 13.26 12.05 -3.16
C LEU A 603 12.03 11.70 -2.31
N ALA A 604 11.53 12.68 -1.55
CA ALA A 604 10.37 12.47 -0.68
C ALA A 604 9.06 12.23 -1.48
N PRO A 605 8.03 11.59 -0.89
CA PRO A 605 6.85 11.14 -1.64
C PRO A 605 6.03 12.27 -2.27
N LEU A 606 5.93 13.44 -1.62
CA LEU A 606 5.17 14.57 -2.17
C LEU A 606 5.85 15.14 -3.41
N GLU A 607 7.16 15.36 -3.34
CA GLU A 607 8.00 15.83 -4.43
C GLU A 607 8.04 14.79 -5.56
N SER A 608 8.05 13.50 -5.23
CA SER A 608 7.93 12.42 -6.22
C SER A 608 6.59 12.48 -6.97
N PHE A 609 5.50 12.76 -6.27
CA PHE A 609 4.19 12.97 -6.90
C PHE A 609 4.17 14.21 -7.79
N LEU A 610 4.72 15.33 -7.33
CA LEU A 610 4.82 16.56 -8.12
C LEU A 610 5.68 16.37 -9.37
N LEU A 611 6.79 15.63 -9.24
CA LEU A 611 7.63 15.24 -10.38
C LEU A 611 6.84 14.40 -11.39
N ALA A 612 6.14 13.35 -10.93
CA ALA A 612 5.30 12.52 -11.78
C ALA A 612 4.17 13.32 -12.46
N ARG A 613 3.66 14.37 -11.81
CA ARG A 613 2.71 15.32 -12.40
C ARG A 613 3.36 16.18 -13.48
N GLY A 614 4.54 16.73 -13.22
CA GLY A 614 5.30 17.56 -14.17
C GLY A 614 5.74 16.81 -15.43
N LEU A 615 6.08 15.52 -15.29
CA LEU A 615 6.44 14.64 -16.40
C LEU A 615 5.34 14.51 -17.47
N ARG A 616 4.07 14.60 -17.07
CA ARG A 616 2.93 14.43 -17.99
C ARG A 616 2.88 15.47 -19.08
N THR A 617 3.44 16.64 -18.81
CA THR A 617 3.49 17.76 -19.76
C THR A 617 4.91 17.99 -20.31
N LEU A 618 5.87 17.10 -20.04
CA LEU A 618 7.26 17.29 -20.46
C LEU A 618 7.37 17.55 -21.97
N HIS A 619 6.80 16.68 -22.81
CA HIS A 619 6.85 16.82 -24.27
C HIS A 619 6.30 18.18 -24.76
N VAL A 620 5.05 18.52 -24.42
CA VAL A 620 4.45 19.80 -24.85
C VAL A 620 5.20 21.02 -24.34
N ARG A 621 5.78 20.95 -23.12
CA ARG A 621 6.59 22.03 -22.56
C ARG A 621 7.91 22.17 -23.32
N MET A 622 8.63 21.07 -23.57
CA MET A 622 9.91 21.10 -24.27
C MET A 622 9.78 21.57 -25.71
N GLU A 623 8.73 21.16 -26.42
CA GLU A 623 8.40 21.69 -27.75
C GLU A 623 8.20 23.21 -27.69
N ARG A 624 7.36 23.70 -26.77
CA ARG A 624 7.09 25.14 -26.64
C ARG A 624 8.35 25.92 -26.24
N HIS A 625 9.15 25.41 -25.30
CA HIS A 625 10.42 26.01 -24.92
C HIS A 625 11.33 26.19 -26.14
N GLY A 626 11.50 25.13 -26.95
CA GLY A 626 12.37 25.17 -28.12
C GLY A 626 11.84 26.06 -29.25
N GLN A 627 10.53 26.08 -29.49
CA GLN A 627 9.89 26.98 -30.45
C GLN A 627 10.06 28.46 -30.04
N ASN A 628 9.84 28.77 -28.76
CA ASN A 628 10.04 30.11 -28.22
C ASN A 628 11.52 30.51 -28.28
N ALA A 629 12.42 29.61 -27.87
CA ALA A 629 13.86 29.83 -27.89
C ALA A 629 14.39 30.11 -29.29
N MET A 630 13.90 29.42 -30.33
CA MET A 630 14.28 29.71 -31.71
C MET A 630 13.92 31.15 -32.12
N LYS A 631 12.73 31.65 -31.78
CA LYS A 631 12.33 33.03 -32.09
C LYS A 631 13.18 34.06 -31.36
N VAL A 632 13.44 33.81 -30.08
CA VAL A 632 14.32 34.65 -29.25
C VAL A 632 15.75 34.65 -29.81
N ALA A 633 16.27 33.48 -30.20
CA ALA A 633 17.58 33.33 -30.83
C ALA A 633 17.68 34.17 -32.10
N GLN A 634 16.68 34.08 -32.99
CA GLN A 634 16.64 34.85 -34.25
C GLN A 634 16.59 36.36 -34.04
N LEU A 635 15.95 36.83 -32.95
CA LEU A 635 15.98 38.24 -32.56
C LEU A 635 17.37 38.65 -32.07
N LEU A 636 17.95 37.87 -31.16
CA LEU A 636 19.25 38.16 -30.56
C LEU A 636 20.38 38.12 -31.59
N ASP A 637 20.37 37.14 -32.51
CA ASP A 637 21.37 36.95 -33.57
C ASP A 637 21.47 38.18 -34.50
N LYS A 638 20.37 38.92 -34.67
CA LYS A 638 20.30 40.13 -35.50
C LYS A 638 20.51 41.42 -34.72
N HIS A 639 20.55 41.36 -33.38
CA HIS A 639 20.57 42.56 -32.55
C HIS A 639 21.98 43.18 -32.52
N PRO A 640 22.14 44.49 -32.78
CA PRO A 640 23.46 45.11 -32.95
C PRO A 640 24.34 45.07 -31.69
N LEU A 641 23.75 44.96 -30.51
CA LEU A 641 24.48 44.85 -29.24
C LEU A 641 24.92 43.42 -28.89
N VAL A 642 24.43 42.41 -29.58
CA VAL A 642 24.85 41.01 -29.37
C VAL A 642 26.10 40.76 -30.22
N GLU A 643 27.18 40.34 -29.56
CA GLU A 643 28.45 39.99 -30.19
C GLU A 643 28.45 38.54 -30.68
N LYS A 644 27.99 37.64 -29.81
CA LYS A 644 27.99 36.21 -30.04
C LYS A 644 26.79 35.59 -29.33
N LEU A 645 26.13 34.67 -30.01
CA LEU A 645 24.99 33.92 -29.50
C LEU A 645 25.32 32.43 -29.48
N PHE A 646 24.89 31.77 -28.43
CA PHE A 646 25.01 30.34 -28.22
C PHE A 646 23.61 29.72 -28.12
N TYR A 647 23.14 29.16 -29.23
CA TYR A 647 21.93 28.36 -29.28
C TYR A 647 22.12 27.20 -30.27
N PRO A 648 22.08 25.92 -29.84
CA PRO A 648 22.37 24.78 -30.72
C PRO A 648 21.52 24.70 -31.99
N GLY A 649 20.33 25.30 -31.97
CA GLY A 649 19.45 25.35 -33.14
C GLY A 649 19.86 26.31 -34.26
N LEU A 650 20.79 27.24 -34.03
CA LEU A 650 21.27 28.15 -35.07
C LEU A 650 22.45 27.56 -35.86
N PRO A 651 22.50 27.76 -37.19
CA PRO A 651 23.66 27.38 -38.01
C PRO A 651 24.98 28.04 -37.59
N SER A 652 24.92 29.18 -36.92
CA SER A 652 26.09 29.90 -36.38
C SER A 652 26.67 29.25 -35.12
N HIS A 653 25.96 28.30 -34.50
CA HIS A 653 26.46 27.60 -33.32
C HIS A 653 27.57 26.62 -33.71
N PRO A 654 28.72 26.60 -32.99
CA PRO A 654 29.84 25.72 -33.31
C PRO A 654 29.46 24.24 -33.39
N ASP A 655 28.51 23.82 -32.56
CA ASP A 655 28.09 22.42 -32.45
C ASP A 655 26.74 22.15 -33.15
N HIS A 656 26.29 23.01 -34.08
CA HIS A 656 24.97 22.88 -34.74
C HIS A 656 24.78 21.54 -35.46
N GLU A 657 25.79 21.09 -36.22
CA GLU A 657 25.72 19.81 -36.93
C GLU A 657 25.72 18.61 -35.98
N LEU A 658 26.41 18.72 -34.84
CA LEU A 658 26.31 17.72 -33.77
C LEU A 658 24.90 17.73 -33.15
N ALA A 659 24.35 18.92 -32.85
CA ALA A 659 23.01 19.08 -32.30
C ALA A 659 21.94 18.43 -33.19
N LYS A 660 21.99 18.69 -34.50
CA LYS A 660 21.09 18.07 -35.49
C LYS A 660 21.18 16.55 -35.54
N ARG A 661 22.35 15.98 -35.23
CA ARG A 661 22.55 14.54 -35.20
C ARG A 661 22.04 13.92 -33.90
N ILE A 662 22.34 14.52 -32.75
CA ILE A 662 22.11 13.88 -31.44
C ILE A 662 20.79 14.29 -30.77
N PHE A 663 20.19 15.42 -31.16
CA PHE A 663 18.90 15.83 -30.63
C PHE A 663 17.78 15.26 -31.47
N THR A 664 17.00 14.37 -30.87
CA THR A 664 15.81 13.76 -31.45
C THR A 664 14.60 14.08 -30.57
N SER A 665 13.89 15.18 -30.84
CA SER A 665 12.72 15.60 -30.05
C SER A 665 11.66 14.50 -30.01
N GLY A 666 11.38 13.90 -28.86
CA GLY A 666 10.43 12.78 -28.73
C GLY A 666 10.96 11.42 -29.22
N GLY A 667 12.21 11.34 -29.68
CA GLY A 667 12.85 10.11 -30.17
C GLY A 667 12.56 9.75 -31.63
N PRO A 668 13.01 8.56 -32.10
CA PRO A 668 13.05 8.22 -33.52
C PRO A 668 11.67 8.05 -34.20
N ASN A 669 10.61 7.90 -33.41
CA ASN A 669 9.24 7.67 -33.90
C ASN A 669 8.35 8.92 -33.80
N SER A 670 8.89 10.08 -33.45
CA SER A 670 8.14 11.34 -33.35
C SER A 670 8.03 12.05 -34.71
N ASP A 671 7.13 13.03 -34.80
CA ASP A 671 7.02 13.87 -35.98
C ASP A 671 8.25 14.79 -36.10
N ALA A 672 9.06 14.57 -37.14
CA ALA A 672 10.25 15.38 -37.43
C ALA A 672 9.94 16.88 -37.58
N SER A 673 8.69 17.26 -37.88
CA SER A 673 8.26 18.66 -37.93
C SER A 673 8.29 19.35 -36.56
N GLN A 674 8.30 18.59 -35.47
CA GLN A 674 8.36 19.08 -34.09
C GLN A 674 9.78 19.15 -33.51
N GLN A 675 10.82 18.98 -34.33
CA GLN A 675 12.21 19.07 -33.88
C GLN A 675 12.50 20.45 -33.27
N THR A 676 13.07 20.44 -32.06
CA THR A 676 13.57 21.66 -31.39
C THR A 676 14.93 21.41 -30.72
N PHE A 677 15.51 22.43 -30.09
CA PHE A 677 16.90 22.42 -29.60
C PHE A 677 17.05 22.88 -28.14
N GLY A 678 16.00 22.67 -27.33
CA GLY A 678 15.94 23.09 -25.93
C GLY A 678 15.58 24.56 -25.71
N GLY A 679 15.36 24.94 -24.46
CA GLY A 679 14.95 26.30 -24.07
C GLY A 679 16.06 27.21 -23.56
N MET A 680 17.32 26.76 -23.62
CA MET A 680 18.46 27.47 -23.05
C MET A 680 19.23 28.21 -24.14
N LEU A 681 19.57 29.47 -23.87
CA LEU A 681 20.46 30.28 -24.70
C LEU A 681 21.45 31.03 -23.82
N ALA A 682 22.61 31.34 -24.39
CA ALA A 682 23.51 32.32 -23.82
C ALA A 682 24.02 33.26 -24.91
N PHE A 683 24.34 34.50 -24.56
CA PHE A 683 24.88 35.46 -25.51
C PHE A 683 25.82 36.44 -24.81
N ILE A 684 26.73 37.00 -25.59
CA ILE A 684 27.71 37.99 -25.14
C ILE A 684 27.30 39.34 -25.71
N LEU A 685 27.23 40.35 -24.85
CA LEU A 685 27.01 41.73 -25.26
C LEU A 685 28.32 42.40 -25.64
N LYS A 686 28.31 43.17 -26.73
CA LYS A 686 29.47 43.91 -27.25
C LYS A 686 30.00 44.90 -26.22
N GLY A 687 31.28 45.21 -26.33
CA GLY A 687 31.95 46.31 -25.63
C GLY A 687 33.31 45.88 -25.09
N ASP A 688 34.10 46.86 -24.63
CA ASP A 688 35.18 46.55 -23.69
C ASP A 688 34.60 45.87 -22.42
N PRO A 689 35.41 45.19 -21.61
CA PRO A 689 34.91 44.42 -20.48
C PRO A 689 34.00 45.19 -19.51
N ASP A 690 34.32 46.44 -19.19
CA ASP A 690 33.53 47.24 -18.25
C ASP A 690 32.19 47.64 -18.89
N THR A 691 32.21 48.01 -20.17
CA THR A 691 31.03 48.34 -20.95
C THR A 691 30.11 47.12 -21.10
N ALA A 692 30.66 45.97 -21.46
CA ALA A 692 29.93 44.72 -21.64
C ALA A 692 29.26 44.27 -20.33
N MET A 693 29.99 44.36 -19.21
CA MET A 693 29.48 44.07 -17.87
C MET A 693 28.31 44.98 -17.48
N LYS A 694 28.46 46.30 -17.65
CA LYS A 694 27.40 47.28 -17.36
C LYS A 694 26.16 47.06 -18.23
N ARG A 695 26.35 46.69 -19.50
CA ARG A 695 25.25 46.36 -20.41
C ARG A 695 24.50 45.10 -19.96
N GLY A 696 25.22 44.04 -19.59
CA GLY A 696 24.63 42.79 -19.10
C GLY A 696 23.79 43.01 -17.84
N ILE A 697 24.33 43.73 -16.86
CA ILE A 697 23.61 44.09 -15.63
C ILE A 697 22.35 44.90 -15.95
N LYS A 698 22.49 46.00 -16.69
CA LYS A 698 21.34 46.88 -17.02
C LYS A 698 20.27 46.19 -17.84
N MET A 699 20.63 45.33 -18.78
CA MET A 699 19.67 44.54 -19.55
C MET A 699 18.83 43.67 -18.61
N CYS A 700 19.49 42.90 -17.74
CA CYS A 700 18.81 42.03 -16.79
C CYS A 700 17.87 42.79 -15.83
N GLU A 701 18.25 44.01 -15.41
CA GLU A 701 17.46 44.84 -14.50
C GLU A 701 16.31 45.61 -15.19
N ARG A 702 16.31 45.73 -16.51
CA ARG A 702 15.31 46.48 -17.29
C ARG A 702 14.12 45.67 -17.79
N LEU A 703 14.21 44.35 -17.73
CA LEU A 703 13.16 43.44 -18.14
C LEU A 703 11.93 43.58 -17.24
N ARG A 704 10.75 43.42 -17.81
CA ARG A 704 9.45 43.60 -17.15
C ARG A 704 8.66 42.30 -17.07
N LEU A 705 8.95 41.36 -17.97
CA LEU A 705 8.34 40.03 -18.04
C LEU A 705 9.35 38.96 -17.61
N VAL A 706 10.53 38.94 -18.22
CA VAL A 706 11.56 37.94 -17.93
C VAL A 706 12.13 38.19 -16.55
N THR A 707 12.10 37.16 -15.69
CA THR A 707 12.47 37.29 -14.28
C THR A 707 13.97 37.11 -14.08
N LEU A 708 14.60 38.00 -13.31
CA LEU A 708 15.99 37.88 -12.90
C LEU A 708 16.16 36.78 -11.84
N ALA A 709 16.63 35.60 -12.22
CA ALA A 709 16.81 34.46 -11.33
C ALA A 709 17.87 33.45 -11.82
N VAL A 710 18.45 32.68 -10.89
CA VAL A 710 19.55 31.74 -11.19
C VAL A 710 19.10 30.36 -11.70
N SER A 711 17.81 30.02 -11.57
CA SER A 711 17.27 28.72 -12.02
C SER A 711 16.96 28.71 -13.53
N LEU A 712 16.36 27.62 -14.02
CA LEU A 712 15.99 27.41 -15.42
C LEU A 712 14.95 26.30 -15.56
N GLY A 713 14.34 26.21 -16.75
CA GLY A 713 13.46 25.12 -17.16
C GLY A 713 12.10 25.05 -16.48
N GLY A 714 11.69 26.13 -15.83
CA GLY A 714 10.32 26.33 -15.33
C GLY A 714 9.38 26.86 -16.41
N THR A 715 8.13 27.15 -16.03
CA THR A 715 7.13 27.76 -16.90
C THR A 715 7.46 29.19 -17.28
N GLU A 716 8.19 29.89 -16.42
CA GLU A 716 8.61 31.29 -16.56
C GLU A 716 9.93 31.43 -17.30
N SER A 717 10.08 32.52 -18.06
CA SER A 717 11.34 32.95 -18.64
C SER A 717 12.24 33.55 -17.55
N LEU A 718 13.45 33.02 -17.42
CA LEU A 718 14.43 33.46 -16.40
C LEU A 718 15.73 33.92 -17.05
N ILE A 719 16.30 35.01 -16.56
CA ILE A 719 17.58 35.55 -17.03
C ILE A 719 18.56 35.71 -15.87
N GLN A 720 19.85 35.59 -16.16
CA GLN A 720 20.89 36.00 -15.25
C GLN A 720 22.12 36.53 -15.99
N HIS A 721 22.93 37.30 -15.27
CA HIS A 721 24.25 37.74 -15.69
C HIS A 721 25.31 37.01 -14.84
N PRO A 722 25.91 35.90 -15.32
CA PRO A 722 26.78 35.04 -14.51
C PRO A 722 27.94 35.79 -13.84
N ALA A 723 28.58 36.72 -14.55
CA ALA A 723 29.75 37.45 -14.06
C ALA A 723 29.47 38.31 -12.81
N SER A 724 28.28 38.90 -12.68
CA SER A 724 27.90 39.72 -11.51
C SER A 724 27.01 38.99 -10.50
N MET A 725 26.61 37.74 -10.80
CA MET A 725 25.73 36.94 -9.96
C MET A 725 26.44 35.65 -9.55
N THR A 726 26.14 34.53 -10.23
CA THR A 726 26.53 33.18 -9.83
C THR A 726 28.04 32.94 -9.80
N HIS A 727 28.81 33.69 -10.58
CA HIS A 727 30.26 33.53 -10.69
C HIS A 727 31.03 34.74 -10.13
N ALA A 728 30.36 35.66 -9.42
CA ALA A 728 31.00 36.86 -8.88
C ALA A 728 32.18 36.55 -7.94
N MET A 729 32.14 35.40 -7.25
CA MET A 729 33.19 34.93 -6.34
C MET A 729 34.40 34.33 -7.08
N ILE A 730 34.27 34.00 -8.37
CA ILE A 730 35.36 33.41 -9.16
C ILE A 730 36.24 34.53 -9.70
N PRO A 731 37.58 34.49 -9.48
CA PRO A 731 38.50 35.46 -10.02
C PRO A 731 38.31 35.63 -11.54
N ARG A 732 38.31 36.88 -12.00
CA ARG A 732 38.01 37.24 -13.39
C ARG A 732 38.82 36.45 -14.41
N GLU A 733 40.13 36.29 -14.19
CA GLU A 733 41.01 35.51 -15.06
C GLU A 733 40.52 34.05 -15.22
N LYS A 734 40.11 33.41 -14.12
CA LYS A 734 39.56 32.05 -14.15
C LYS A 734 38.21 31.99 -14.84
N ARG A 735 37.35 33.00 -14.66
CA ARG A 735 36.09 33.12 -15.41
C ARG A 735 36.36 33.16 -16.91
N LEU A 736 37.27 34.03 -17.35
CA LEU A 736 37.62 34.18 -18.77
C LEU A 736 38.23 32.89 -19.34
N ALA A 737 39.11 32.22 -18.59
CA ALA A 737 39.67 30.92 -18.98
C ALA A 737 38.58 29.84 -19.16
N GLY A 738 37.50 29.91 -18.37
CA GLY A 738 36.33 29.03 -18.50
C GLY A 738 35.28 29.50 -19.53
N GLY A 739 35.59 30.51 -20.36
CA GLY A 739 34.66 31.03 -21.37
C GLY A 739 33.57 31.96 -20.84
N LEU A 740 33.64 32.38 -19.57
CA LEU A 740 32.66 33.24 -18.91
C LEU A 740 33.05 34.71 -19.06
N GLN A 741 32.77 35.26 -20.24
CA GLN A 741 33.04 36.66 -20.56
C GLN A 741 32.23 37.62 -19.67
N ASP A 742 32.76 38.82 -19.46
CA ASP A 742 32.16 39.81 -18.54
C ASP A 742 30.80 40.33 -19.00
N GLY A 743 30.46 40.24 -20.29
CA GLY A 743 29.14 40.57 -20.84
C GLY A 743 28.27 39.36 -21.16
N LEU A 744 28.61 38.17 -20.66
CA LEU A 744 27.83 36.95 -20.88
C LEU A 744 26.49 37.04 -20.14
N VAL A 745 25.41 36.74 -20.83
CA VAL A 745 24.05 36.63 -20.29
C VAL A 745 23.52 35.24 -20.59
N ARG A 746 22.84 34.61 -19.63
CA ARG A 746 22.16 33.33 -19.80
C ARG A 746 20.67 33.52 -19.68
N LEU A 747 19.92 32.97 -20.63
CA LEU A 747 18.47 33.04 -20.69
C LEU A 747 17.88 31.62 -20.75
N SER A 748 16.92 31.36 -19.86
CA SER A 748 16.03 30.20 -19.89
C SER A 748 14.68 30.69 -20.41
N VAL A 749 14.31 30.30 -21.62
CA VAL A 749 13.06 30.74 -22.24
C VAL A 749 11.90 29.87 -21.76
N GLY A 750 10.85 30.51 -21.25
CA GLY A 750 9.64 29.88 -20.68
C GLY A 750 8.56 29.59 -21.71
N LEU A 751 7.32 29.49 -21.22
CA LEU A 751 6.12 29.12 -22.00
C LEU A 751 5.25 30.33 -22.38
N GLU A 752 5.66 31.54 -22.04
CA GLU A 752 4.94 32.77 -22.38
C GLU A 752 4.83 32.94 -23.92
N SER A 753 4.04 33.93 -24.34
CA SER A 753 4.01 34.35 -25.74
C SER A 753 5.43 34.72 -26.20
N ALA A 754 5.92 34.05 -27.25
CA ALA A 754 7.23 34.35 -27.81
C ALA A 754 7.37 35.82 -28.23
N ASN A 755 6.28 36.45 -28.68
CA ASN A 755 6.29 37.85 -29.08
C ASN A 755 6.51 38.77 -27.86
N ASP A 756 5.89 38.45 -26.73
CA ASP A 756 6.00 39.25 -25.51
C ASP A 756 7.42 39.13 -24.93
N ILE A 757 7.99 37.92 -24.92
CA ILE A 757 9.39 37.69 -24.54
C ILE A 757 10.34 38.47 -25.46
N CYS A 758 10.12 38.41 -26.78
CA CYS A 758 10.94 39.12 -27.76
C CYS A 758 10.84 40.65 -27.61
N GLU A 759 9.67 41.18 -27.29
CA GLU A 759 9.46 42.61 -27.03
C GLU A 759 10.19 43.06 -25.77
N ASP A 760 10.02 42.33 -24.67
CA ASP A 760 10.68 42.62 -23.39
C ASP A 760 12.21 42.63 -23.55
N ILE A 761 12.77 41.62 -24.22
CA ILE A 761 14.20 41.55 -24.51
C ILE A 761 14.67 42.73 -25.37
N ARG A 762 13.91 43.10 -26.42
CA ARG A 762 14.27 44.20 -27.30
C ARG A 762 14.22 45.54 -26.58
N GLN A 763 13.17 45.80 -25.81
CA GLN A 763 13.02 47.00 -25.00
C GLN A 763 14.18 47.14 -24.01
N ALA A 764 14.55 46.05 -23.31
CA ALA A 764 15.65 46.06 -22.36
C ALA A 764 17.00 46.34 -23.03
N LEU A 765 17.25 45.75 -24.20
CA LEU A 765 18.48 45.94 -24.99
C LEU A 765 18.58 47.36 -25.58
N ASP A 766 17.49 47.89 -26.14
CA ASP A 766 17.43 49.25 -26.69
C ASP A 766 17.52 50.33 -25.60
N GLY A 767 17.32 49.94 -24.33
CA GLY A 767 17.33 50.84 -23.20
C GLY A 767 16.16 51.83 -23.20
N ARG A 768 15.01 51.40 -23.73
CA ARG A 768 13.78 52.18 -23.65
C ARG A 768 13.22 52.05 -22.23
N ASP A 769 13.27 53.15 -21.48
CA ASP A 769 12.41 53.30 -20.32
C ASP A 769 10.98 53.42 -20.88
N GLY A 770 10.15 52.40 -20.66
CA GLY A 770 8.78 52.38 -21.20
C GLY A 770 7.91 53.52 -20.63
N PRO A 771 6.67 53.66 -21.13
CA PRO A 771 5.82 54.82 -20.85
C PRO A 771 5.56 55.07 -19.36
#